data_AF-A0A432J2M2-F1
#
_entry.id   AF-A0A432J2M2-F1
#
_cell.length_a   1.000
_cell.length_b   1.000
_cell.length_c   1.000
_cell.angle_alpha   90.00
_cell.angle_beta   90.00
_cell.angle_gamma   90.00
#
_symmetry.space_group_name_H-M   'P 1'
#
loop_
_entity.id
_entity.type
_entity.pdbx_description
1 polymer ?
#
loop_
_entity_poly.entity_id
_entity_poly.type
_entity_poly.pdbx_seq_one_letter_code
_entity_poly.pdbx_strand_id
1 'polypeptide(L)'
;YLLGRDLENRKVGYLAAFIVAVSPFAIFYSQEIRMYGLAATFSLATMWTGWRWAREGASRQWGIAYLISVLAGLYTLYMFALLPAAQLLWVLAARRHRVRAFLTTLAVALVAYLPWALYAGPKLLSYISYKVGKDHDLPLPLLTYFGKHLSAFTVGHLEGPLAAFWPWALLLLIPLLAAGAQALSRQRKQPLLASPVAYLTTLLLIALSLGFIQQLRAPFIPDRFERVLLFAAPALWLLIALGLWELWRSARLLAELSLAALLIAMAASLISFYTTPRYAQRDYRPLITTMQRQMRPGDSIFAVFPWQIGYFWAYLPSDQHSRVHLSPDPDWSDAVQHKLDALLASGGVWFPEHLALGGIFEQKVESYLGHNTYQVRNSWLGDETRLTGWDRPHSGAEAIHLLTPQDWTPGITLARASLQQDAYRLFLDLDWQGADPAPSQLAYTVTLQGPDKKRWAKRDVSPFAQPWPDLDVQITPPWQNSDRVAITLPAGAPPGDYDLRLSLLDSQRNVIGSDVSLGTITLDAPASDVAPWPQHHIQVHGEAIDFLGYDLQEGVHRPGDALHVTLFWQTHGALTPAHNLFLQLLDSKGRVVAGYDAPPIVWLPTTAWDFEAPLRTQHELPLPAQLSPGAYTMIAGLYNPQNGARVHWGQHDALVLGKVVIAERPHSYQMPHPQHLLDLTLLGGHTLLGYDFSDPVQPGAPLTVTLYWRAAGPLSSRYRVFVHLLDDHDTILIQDDAEPDRGQHPTTSWLPGEYISDSHPLTLPDDRPVRGYSLEIGLYEPQTGQRLPFIDDRGVILSDHITVPLP
;
A
#
# COMPACT_ATOMS: atom_id res chain seq x y z
N TYR A 1 -24.97 32.64 0.21
CA TYR A 1 -25.86 33.58 0.93
C TYR A 1 -26.34 34.75 0.07
N LEU A 2 -25.46 35.70 -0.33
CA LEU A 2 -25.86 36.96 -0.99
C LEU A 2 -26.75 36.76 -2.22
N LEU A 3 -26.37 35.83 -3.10
CA LEU A 3 -27.15 35.49 -4.30
C LEU A 3 -28.56 35.01 -3.95
N GLY A 4 -28.71 34.02 -3.06
CA GLY A 4 -30.02 33.52 -2.63
C GLY A 4 -30.89 34.58 -1.96
N ARG A 5 -30.27 35.50 -1.19
CA ARG A 5 -30.97 36.65 -0.60
C ARG A 5 -31.52 37.59 -1.67
N ASP A 6 -30.72 37.90 -2.68
CA ASP A 6 -31.09 38.84 -3.73
C ASP A 6 -32.05 38.25 -4.78
N LEU A 7 -32.04 36.92 -4.94
CA LEU A 7 -32.98 36.18 -5.77
C LEU A 7 -34.38 36.13 -5.13
N GLU A 8 -34.48 35.85 -3.82
CA GLU A 8 -35.76 35.69 -3.14
C GLU A 8 -35.78 36.40 -1.78
N ASN A 9 -35.11 35.86 -0.74
CA ASN A 9 -35.07 36.45 0.60
C ASN A 9 -33.93 35.87 1.48
N ARG A 10 -33.74 36.44 2.68
CA ARG A 10 -32.68 36.01 3.62
C ARG A 10 -32.73 34.51 3.95
N LYS A 11 -33.92 33.91 4.08
CA LYS A 11 -34.07 32.49 4.43
C LYS A 11 -33.57 31.58 3.30
N VAL A 12 -33.87 31.90 2.05
CA VAL A 12 -33.28 31.21 0.88
C VAL A 12 -31.77 31.42 0.85
N GLY A 13 -31.29 32.61 1.19
CA GLY A 13 -29.86 32.89 1.34
C GLY A 13 -29.15 31.98 2.33
N TYR A 14 -29.74 31.76 3.52
CA TYR A 14 -29.21 30.85 4.54
C TYR A 14 -29.30 29.40 4.11
N LEU A 15 -30.45 28.97 3.57
CA LEU A 15 -30.65 27.59 3.14
C LEU A 15 -29.69 27.20 2.02
N ALA A 16 -29.48 28.07 1.04
CA ALA A 16 -28.48 27.85 0.00
C ALA A 16 -27.06 27.76 0.57
N ALA A 17 -26.70 28.62 1.53
CA ALA A 17 -25.40 28.54 2.18
C ALA A 17 -25.22 27.23 2.97
N PHE A 18 -26.26 26.79 3.66
CA PHE A 18 -26.28 25.53 4.39
C PHE A 18 -26.12 24.32 3.45
N ILE A 19 -26.89 24.26 2.35
CA ILE A 19 -26.78 23.18 1.35
C ILE A 19 -25.35 23.11 0.79
N VAL A 20 -24.73 24.24 0.46
CA VAL A 20 -23.34 24.25 -0.04
C VAL A 20 -22.36 23.76 1.03
N ALA A 21 -22.54 24.17 2.29
CA ALA A 21 -21.67 23.80 3.39
C ALA A 21 -21.68 22.29 3.71
N VAL A 22 -22.81 21.62 3.47
CA VAL A 22 -22.97 20.17 3.69
C VAL A 22 -22.95 19.34 2.41
N SER A 23 -22.78 19.97 1.25
CA SER A 23 -22.78 19.29 -0.05
C SER A 23 -21.57 18.38 -0.18
N PRO A 24 -21.73 17.06 -0.34
CA PRO A 24 -20.60 16.15 -0.47
C PRO A 24 -19.75 16.47 -1.70
N PHE A 25 -20.38 16.94 -2.78
CA PHE A 25 -19.68 17.39 -3.99
C PHE A 25 -18.79 18.63 -3.74
N ALA A 26 -19.30 19.62 -3.00
CA ALA A 26 -18.52 20.81 -2.65
C ALA A 26 -17.38 20.48 -1.68
N ILE A 27 -17.65 19.66 -0.66
CA ILE A 27 -16.66 19.21 0.32
C ILE A 27 -15.54 18.43 -0.38
N PHE A 28 -15.89 17.51 -1.29
CA PHE A 28 -14.93 16.74 -2.06
C PHE A 28 -13.96 17.65 -2.83
N TYR A 29 -14.50 18.54 -3.67
CA TYR A 29 -13.68 19.39 -4.53
C TYR A 29 -13.01 20.58 -3.81
N SER A 30 -13.36 20.81 -2.54
CA SER A 30 -12.62 21.74 -1.67
C SER A 30 -11.32 21.14 -1.12
N GLN A 31 -11.16 19.82 -1.16
CA GLN A 31 -9.99 19.09 -0.66
C GLN A 31 -9.01 18.70 -1.77
N GLU A 32 -9.33 18.97 -3.03
CA GLU A 32 -8.39 18.75 -4.14
C GLU A 32 -7.45 19.96 -4.28
N ILE A 33 -6.16 19.71 -4.52
CA ILE A 33 -5.17 20.73 -4.94
C ILE A 33 -5.42 21.05 -6.43
N ARG A 34 -6.62 21.54 -6.74
CA ARG A 34 -7.11 21.89 -8.07
C ARG A 34 -8.03 23.10 -8.00
N MET A 35 -8.27 23.70 -9.15
CA MET A 35 -8.99 24.97 -9.32
C MET A 35 -10.51 24.91 -9.07
N TYR A 36 -11.08 23.78 -8.67
CA TYR A 36 -12.53 23.57 -8.61
C TYR A 36 -13.23 24.46 -7.56
N GLY A 37 -12.62 24.66 -6.39
CA GLY A 37 -13.15 25.59 -5.37
C GLY A 37 -13.21 27.04 -5.87
N LEU A 38 -12.19 27.50 -6.61
CA LEU A 38 -12.17 28.81 -7.26
C LEU A 38 -13.24 28.90 -8.36
N ALA A 39 -13.39 27.84 -9.18
CA ALA A 39 -14.39 27.80 -10.24
C ALA A 39 -15.83 27.93 -9.69
N ALA A 40 -16.14 27.26 -8.57
CA ALA A 40 -17.41 27.40 -7.87
C ALA A 40 -17.64 28.82 -7.33
N THR A 41 -16.58 29.44 -6.82
CA THR A 41 -16.64 30.81 -6.28
C THR A 41 -16.92 31.82 -7.38
N PHE A 42 -16.19 31.73 -8.51
CA PHE A 42 -16.40 32.63 -9.64
C PHE A 42 -17.71 32.37 -10.38
N SER A 43 -18.25 31.15 -10.37
CA SER A 43 -19.58 30.89 -10.92
C SER A 43 -20.66 31.57 -10.07
N LEU A 44 -20.59 31.47 -8.73
CA LEU A 44 -21.48 32.20 -7.82
C LEU A 44 -21.38 33.73 -8.01
N ALA A 45 -20.15 34.25 -8.13
CA ALA A 45 -19.93 35.67 -8.39
C ALA A 45 -20.56 36.09 -9.72
N THR A 46 -20.32 35.33 -10.79
CA THR A 46 -20.85 35.59 -12.14
C THR A 46 -22.37 35.50 -12.19
N MET A 47 -22.97 34.54 -11.50
CA MET A 47 -24.43 34.43 -11.35
C MET A 47 -25.00 35.65 -10.60
N TRP A 48 -24.35 36.10 -9.54
CA TRP A 48 -24.85 37.21 -8.73
C TRP A 48 -24.70 38.57 -9.41
N THR A 49 -23.52 38.87 -9.93
CA THR A 49 -23.26 40.13 -10.65
C THR A 49 -24.08 40.20 -11.93
N GLY A 50 -24.22 39.09 -12.66
CA GLY A 50 -25.07 38.98 -13.85
C GLY A 50 -26.54 39.23 -13.55
N TRP A 51 -27.08 38.61 -12.49
CA TRP A 51 -28.45 38.85 -12.03
C TRP A 51 -28.70 40.32 -11.67
N ARG A 52 -27.76 40.95 -10.95
CA ARG A 52 -27.85 42.37 -10.56
C ARG A 52 -27.75 43.29 -11.76
N TRP A 53 -26.83 43.02 -12.69
CA TRP A 53 -26.60 43.82 -13.88
C TRP A 53 -27.78 43.77 -14.87
N ALA A 54 -28.49 42.64 -14.90
CA ALA A 54 -29.67 42.45 -15.74
C ALA A 54 -30.92 43.22 -15.26
N ARG A 55 -30.90 43.85 -14.08
CA ARG A 55 -32.01 44.67 -13.57
C ARG A 55 -32.08 46.03 -14.27
N GLU A 56 -33.29 46.55 -14.40
CA GLU A 56 -33.52 47.92 -14.86
C GLU A 56 -32.86 48.92 -13.90
N GLY A 57 -32.25 49.98 -14.44
CA GLY A 57 -31.54 50.99 -13.64
C GLY A 57 -30.23 50.53 -12.96
N ALA A 58 -29.77 49.29 -13.17
CA ALA A 58 -28.50 48.82 -12.59
C ALA A 58 -27.30 49.68 -13.02
N SER A 59 -26.47 50.05 -12.04
CA SER A 59 -25.22 50.84 -12.20
C SER A 59 -24.15 50.09 -12.99
N ARG A 60 -23.36 50.82 -13.79
CA ARG A 60 -22.24 50.29 -14.59
C ARG A 60 -21.23 49.48 -13.78
N GLN A 61 -21.10 49.74 -12.48
CA GLN A 61 -20.26 48.97 -11.56
C GLN A 61 -20.60 47.47 -11.56
N TRP A 62 -21.88 47.10 -11.70
CA TRP A 62 -22.28 45.69 -11.78
C TRP A 62 -21.86 45.03 -13.09
N GLY A 63 -21.82 45.79 -14.20
CA GLY A 63 -21.26 45.32 -15.47
C GLY A 63 -19.75 45.08 -15.38
N ILE A 64 -19.01 45.95 -14.69
CA ILE A 64 -17.58 45.76 -14.42
C ILE A 64 -17.35 44.55 -13.51
N ALA A 65 -18.12 44.42 -12.43
CA ALA A 65 -18.02 43.26 -11.54
C ALA A 65 -18.34 41.94 -12.27
N TYR A 66 -19.32 41.96 -13.17
CA TYR A 66 -19.66 40.84 -14.04
C TYR A 66 -18.53 40.50 -15.03
N LEU A 67 -17.93 41.50 -15.66
CA LEU A 67 -16.75 41.30 -16.52
C LEU A 67 -15.61 40.63 -15.78
N ILE A 68 -15.27 41.15 -14.59
CA ILE A 68 -14.19 40.63 -13.75
C ILE A 68 -14.48 39.18 -13.33
N SER A 69 -15.71 38.86 -12.90
CA SER A 69 -16.06 37.51 -12.50
C SER A 69 -16.06 36.51 -13.66
N VAL A 70 -16.48 36.94 -14.85
CA VAL A 70 -16.39 36.12 -16.08
C VAL A 70 -14.94 35.85 -16.44
N LEU A 71 -14.09 36.88 -16.46
CA LEU A 71 -12.66 36.72 -16.75
C LEU A 71 -11.98 35.79 -15.74
N ALA A 72 -12.20 36.01 -14.44
CA ALA A 72 -11.65 35.15 -13.41
C ALA A 72 -12.09 33.68 -13.60
N GLY A 73 -13.35 33.45 -13.94
CA GLY A 73 -13.85 32.11 -14.26
C GLY A 73 -13.20 31.48 -15.50
N LEU A 74 -13.05 32.24 -16.59
CA LEU A 74 -12.40 31.77 -17.83
C LEU A 74 -10.93 31.39 -17.63
N TYR A 75 -10.19 32.19 -16.86
CA TYR A 75 -8.79 31.88 -16.50
C TYR A 75 -8.66 30.75 -15.47
N THR A 76 -9.75 30.35 -14.84
CA THR A 76 -9.78 29.23 -13.88
C THR A 76 -10.15 27.92 -14.57
N LEU A 77 -11.17 27.91 -15.44
CA LEU A 77 -11.70 26.69 -16.04
C LEU A 77 -12.18 26.95 -17.48
N TYR A 78 -11.64 26.23 -18.46
CA TYR A 78 -11.96 26.44 -19.88
C TYR A 78 -13.47 26.30 -20.19
N MET A 79 -14.14 25.31 -19.58
CA MET A 79 -15.57 25.06 -19.78
C MET A 79 -16.46 26.12 -19.11
N PHE A 80 -15.89 27.04 -18.33
CA PHE A 80 -16.61 28.12 -17.69
C PHE A 80 -17.32 29.03 -18.69
N ALA A 81 -16.84 29.11 -19.95
CA ALA A 81 -17.47 29.89 -21.03
C ALA A 81 -18.95 29.54 -21.28
N LEU A 82 -19.39 28.32 -20.92
CA LEU A 82 -20.78 27.91 -21.06
C LEU A 82 -21.73 28.66 -20.12
N LEU A 83 -21.25 29.11 -18.96
CA LEU A 83 -22.06 29.87 -18.00
C LEU A 83 -22.49 31.26 -18.51
N PRO A 84 -21.58 32.15 -18.93
CA PRO A 84 -21.97 33.44 -19.51
C PRO A 84 -22.76 33.28 -20.82
N ALA A 85 -22.52 32.22 -21.60
CA ALA A 85 -23.34 31.90 -22.77
C ALA A 85 -24.80 31.57 -22.36
N ALA A 86 -24.99 30.75 -21.32
CA ALA A 86 -26.30 30.48 -20.75
C ALA A 86 -26.98 31.74 -20.19
N GLN A 87 -26.22 32.61 -19.52
CA GLN A 87 -26.72 33.90 -19.04
C GLN A 87 -27.15 34.82 -20.18
N LEU A 88 -26.40 34.87 -21.28
CA LEU A 88 -26.77 35.66 -22.46
C LEU A 88 -28.09 35.16 -23.07
N LEU A 89 -28.28 33.85 -23.18
CA LEU A 89 -29.53 33.26 -23.68
C LEU A 89 -30.72 33.60 -22.76
N TRP A 90 -30.52 33.57 -21.45
CA TRP A 90 -31.52 34.07 -20.51
C TRP A 90 -31.80 35.58 -20.69
N VAL A 91 -30.77 36.41 -20.84
CA VAL A 91 -30.93 37.86 -21.07
C VAL A 91 -31.68 38.14 -22.38
N LEU A 92 -31.40 37.40 -23.45
CA LEU A 92 -32.11 37.46 -24.73
C LEU A 92 -33.61 37.12 -24.58
N ALA A 93 -33.93 36.16 -23.72
CA ALA A 93 -35.31 35.73 -23.46
C ALA A 93 -36.06 36.69 -22.51
N ALA A 94 -35.43 37.10 -21.41
CA ALA A 94 -36.10 37.74 -20.27
C ALA A 94 -35.79 39.25 -20.11
N ARG A 95 -34.68 39.74 -20.66
CA ARG A 95 -34.12 41.08 -20.42
C ARG A 95 -33.57 41.71 -21.69
N ARG A 96 -34.36 41.69 -22.78
CA ARG A 96 -33.95 42.15 -24.12
C ARG A 96 -33.29 43.54 -24.14
N HIS A 97 -33.73 44.44 -23.27
CA HIS A 97 -33.15 45.79 -23.14
C HIS A 97 -31.67 45.80 -22.70
N ARG A 98 -31.17 44.72 -22.07
CA ARG A 98 -29.75 44.57 -21.63
C ARG A 98 -28.88 43.76 -22.58
N VAL A 99 -29.43 43.19 -23.65
CA VAL A 99 -28.68 42.29 -24.55
C VAL A 99 -27.41 42.95 -25.09
N ARG A 100 -27.52 44.19 -25.59
CA ARG A 100 -26.35 44.93 -26.09
C ARG A 100 -25.27 45.08 -25.04
N ALA A 101 -25.63 45.45 -23.80
CA ALA A 101 -24.68 45.62 -22.71
C ALA A 101 -23.99 44.31 -22.29
N PHE A 102 -24.71 43.18 -22.31
CA PHE A 102 -24.11 41.87 -22.06
C PHE A 102 -23.19 41.45 -23.22
N LEU A 103 -23.62 41.61 -24.46
CA LEU A 103 -22.80 41.32 -25.64
C LEU A 103 -21.51 42.15 -25.67
N THR A 104 -21.58 43.45 -25.37
CA THR A 104 -20.36 44.29 -25.29
C THR A 104 -19.44 43.81 -24.18
N THR A 105 -19.98 43.45 -23.02
CA THR A 105 -19.17 42.94 -21.90
C THR A 105 -18.51 41.61 -22.24
N LEU A 106 -19.23 40.69 -22.88
CA LEU A 106 -18.69 39.40 -23.31
C LEU A 106 -17.67 39.55 -24.45
N ALA A 107 -17.86 40.52 -25.36
CA ALA A 107 -16.87 40.84 -26.38
C ALA A 107 -15.56 41.36 -25.76
N VAL A 108 -15.64 42.23 -24.75
CA VAL A 108 -14.46 42.69 -24.00
C VAL A 108 -13.80 41.52 -23.27
N ALA A 109 -14.58 40.64 -22.64
CA ALA A 109 -14.05 39.45 -21.99
C ALA A 109 -13.32 38.51 -22.98
N LEU A 110 -13.90 38.32 -24.17
CA LEU A 110 -13.32 37.50 -25.23
C LEU A 110 -12.01 38.09 -25.73
N VAL A 111 -11.94 39.40 -25.97
CA VAL A 111 -10.70 40.08 -26.39
C VAL A 111 -9.61 39.95 -25.33
N ALA A 112 -9.95 40.14 -24.06
CA ALA A 112 -8.99 40.00 -22.95
C ALA A 112 -8.50 38.54 -22.78
N TYR A 113 -9.36 37.55 -23.04
CA TYR A 113 -9.03 36.13 -22.95
C TYR A 113 -8.34 35.57 -24.21
N LEU A 114 -8.42 36.28 -25.35
CA LEU A 114 -7.92 35.82 -26.65
C LEU A 114 -6.44 35.38 -26.65
N PRO A 115 -5.49 36.11 -26.03
CA PRO A 115 -4.10 35.67 -25.99
C PRO A 115 -3.93 34.30 -25.32
N TRP A 116 -4.67 34.04 -24.24
CA TRP A 116 -4.64 32.75 -23.56
C TRP A 116 -5.32 31.66 -24.38
N ALA A 117 -6.44 31.96 -25.02
CA ALA A 117 -7.13 31.01 -25.91
C ALA A 117 -6.24 30.58 -27.09
N LEU A 118 -5.49 31.50 -27.70
CA LEU A 118 -4.54 31.21 -28.78
C LEU A 118 -3.38 30.33 -28.31
N TYR A 119 -2.89 30.54 -27.08
CA TYR A 119 -1.80 29.74 -26.51
C TYR A 119 -2.26 28.34 -26.04
N ALA A 120 -3.34 28.28 -25.27
CA ALA A 120 -3.80 27.05 -24.61
C ALA A 120 -4.71 26.19 -25.49
N GLY A 121 -5.44 26.79 -26.45
CA GLY A 121 -6.41 26.10 -27.30
C GLY A 121 -5.83 24.92 -28.08
N PRO A 122 -4.74 25.09 -28.85
CA PRO A 122 -4.11 23.99 -29.58
C PRO A 122 -3.64 22.86 -28.65
N LYS A 123 -3.03 23.21 -27.51
CA LYS A 123 -2.56 22.22 -26.52
C LYS A 123 -3.70 21.41 -25.92
N LEU A 124 -4.81 22.08 -25.59
CA LEU A 124 -6.00 21.44 -25.05
C LEU A 124 -6.65 20.48 -26.07
N LEU A 125 -6.76 20.90 -27.33
CA LEU A 125 -7.31 20.05 -28.39
C LEU A 125 -6.44 18.81 -28.63
N SER A 126 -5.11 18.97 -28.70
CA SER A 126 -4.19 17.83 -28.82
C SER A 126 -4.30 16.89 -27.62
N TYR A 127 -4.35 17.43 -26.39
CA TYR A 127 -4.51 16.64 -25.18
C TYR A 127 -5.83 15.84 -25.15
N ILE A 128 -6.96 16.48 -25.48
CA ILE A 128 -8.27 15.82 -25.50
C ILE A 128 -8.29 14.73 -26.58
N SER A 129 -7.84 15.01 -27.80
CA SER A 129 -7.82 14.02 -28.88
C SER A 129 -6.96 12.81 -28.53
N TYR A 130 -5.78 13.03 -27.96
CA TYR A 130 -4.92 11.96 -27.47
C TYR A 130 -5.60 11.13 -26.38
N LYS A 131 -6.17 11.81 -25.36
CA LYS A 131 -6.75 11.13 -24.20
C LYS A 131 -8.03 10.36 -24.54
N VAL A 132 -8.91 10.90 -25.38
CA VAL A 132 -10.11 10.20 -25.85
C VAL A 132 -9.73 8.94 -26.64
N GLY A 133 -8.73 9.04 -27.52
CA GLY A 133 -8.24 7.88 -28.26
C GLY A 133 -7.62 6.82 -27.35
N LYS A 134 -6.90 7.24 -26.32
CA LYS A 134 -6.23 6.35 -25.36
C LYS A 134 -7.22 5.65 -24.41
N ASP A 135 -8.12 6.41 -23.80
CA ASP A 135 -9.05 5.91 -22.78
C ASP A 135 -10.28 5.22 -23.42
N HIS A 136 -10.38 5.24 -24.75
CA HIS A 136 -11.52 4.73 -25.52
C HIS A 136 -12.87 5.29 -25.04
N ASP A 137 -12.87 6.58 -24.65
CA ASP A 137 -14.06 7.22 -24.11
C ASP A 137 -15.18 7.26 -25.17
N LEU A 138 -16.34 6.73 -24.80
CA LEU A 138 -17.54 6.72 -25.64
C LEU A 138 -18.53 7.79 -25.19
N PRO A 139 -19.20 8.50 -26.12
CA PRO A 139 -20.21 9.49 -25.75
C PRO A 139 -21.32 8.86 -24.90
N LEU A 140 -21.71 9.57 -23.83
CA LEU A 140 -22.78 9.12 -22.96
C LEU A 140 -24.16 9.41 -23.58
N PRO A 141 -25.16 8.52 -23.37
CA PRO A 141 -26.55 8.82 -23.66
C PRO A 141 -27.06 10.02 -22.84
N LEU A 142 -28.05 10.73 -23.37
CA LEU A 142 -28.62 11.95 -22.76
C LEU A 142 -29.03 11.75 -21.29
N LEU A 143 -29.80 10.70 -21.01
CA LEU A 143 -30.29 10.43 -19.66
C LEU A 143 -29.15 10.10 -18.69
N THR A 144 -28.17 9.31 -19.12
CA THR A 144 -26.99 8.98 -18.32
C THR A 144 -26.16 10.22 -18.02
N TYR A 145 -25.92 11.06 -19.03
CA TYR A 145 -25.15 12.29 -18.87
C TYR A 145 -25.78 13.26 -17.86
N PHE A 146 -27.08 13.54 -18.02
CA PHE A 146 -27.81 14.43 -17.12
C PHE A 146 -27.97 13.81 -15.74
N GLY A 147 -28.29 12.51 -15.68
CA GLY A 147 -28.46 11.79 -14.42
C GLY A 147 -27.19 11.82 -13.58
N LYS A 148 -26.03 11.54 -14.17
CA LYS A 148 -24.74 11.59 -13.47
C LYS A 148 -24.43 12.99 -12.92
N HIS A 149 -24.57 14.05 -13.72
CA HIS A 149 -24.34 15.43 -13.25
C HIS A 149 -25.30 15.84 -12.14
N LEU A 150 -26.60 15.60 -12.30
CA LEU A 150 -27.60 16.00 -11.33
C LEU A 150 -27.48 15.20 -10.03
N SER A 151 -27.20 13.89 -10.09
CA SER A 151 -26.90 13.08 -8.92
C SER A 151 -25.65 13.56 -8.21
N ALA A 152 -24.55 13.79 -8.96
CA ALA A 152 -23.30 14.31 -8.41
C ALA A 152 -23.49 15.64 -7.69
N PHE A 153 -24.19 16.59 -8.33
CA PHE A 153 -24.43 17.90 -7.73
C PHE A 153 -25.38 17.84 -6.53
N THR A 154 -26.23 16.81 -6.43
CA THR A 154 -27.20 16.66 -5.32
C THR A 154 -26.58 15.96 -4.12
N VAL A 155 -25.97 14.79 -4.29
CA VAL A 155 -25.48 13.96 -3.16
C VAL A 155 -23.99 13.65 -3.23
N GLY A 156 -23.24 14.23 -4.18
CA GLY A 156 -21.85 13.86 -4.44
C GLY A 156 -21.72 12.48 -5.08
N HIS A 157 -20.59 11.82 -4.82
CA HIS A 157 -20.32 10.46 -5.32
C HIS A 157 -20.66 9.48 -4.20
N LEU A 158 -21.58 8.54 -4.47
CA LEU A 158 -21.78 7.40 -3.58
C LEU A 158 -20.70 6.35 -3.88
N GLU A 159 -19.99 5.90 -2.86
CA GLU A 159 -18.88 4.96 -2.97
C GLU A 159 -19.22 3.64 -2.25
N GLY A 160 -18.40 2.61 -2.48
CA GLY A 160 -18.56 1.30 -1.83
C GLY A 160 -19.96 0.69 -2.06
N PRO A 161 -20.59 0.12 -1.01
CA PRO A 161 -21.92 -0.49 -1.10
C PRO A 161 -23.03 0.47 -1.58
N LEU A 162 -22.82 1.79 -1.47
CA LEU A 162 -23.81 2.79 -1.85
C LEU A 162 -23.77 3.17 -3.33
N ALA A 163 -22.72 2.78 -4.07
CA ALA A 163 -22.51 3.19 -5.46
C ALA A 163 -23.70 2.83 -6.38
N ALA A 164 -24.33 1.67 -6.17
CA ALA A 164 -25.49 1.23 -6.96
C ALA A 164 -26.72 2.12 -6.78
N PHE A 165 -26.82 2.84 -5.66
CA PHE A 165 -27.97 3.70 -5.36
C PHE A 165 -27.83 5.11 -5.95
N TRP A 166 -26.70 5.43 -6.58
CA TRP A 166 -26.41 6.77 -7.06
C TRP A 166 -27.43 7.36 -8.07
N PRO A 167 -28.02 6.59 -8.99
CA PRO A 167 -29.10 7.09 -9.85
C PRO A 167 -30.37 7.51 -9.09
N TRP A 168 -30.63 6.89 -7.94
CA TRP A 168 -31.84 7.13 -7.14
C TRP A 168 -31.81 8.48 -6.41
N ALA A 169 -30.64 9.14 -6.33
CA ALA A 169 -30.50 10.49 -5.79
C ALA A 169 -31.40 11.52 -6.49
N LEU A 170 -31.74 11.29 -7.77
CA LEU A 170 -32.63 12.16 -8.54
C LEU A 170 -34.06 12.19 -7.97
N LEU A 171 -34.50 11.14 -7.28
CA LEU A 171 -35.83 11.10 -6.67
C LEU A 171 -35.99 12.19 -5.59
N LEU A 172 -34.89 12.58 -4.93
CA LEU A 172 -34.88 13.65 -3.92
C LEU A 172 -35.22 15.03 -4.51
N LEU A 173 -35.04 15.20 -5.84
CA LEU A 173 -35.36 16.45 -6.53
C LEU A 173 -36.84 16.57 -6.89
N ILE A 174 -37.59 15.46 -6.99
CA ILE A 174 -39.00 15.46 -7.43
C ILE A 174 -39.89 16.40 -6.60
N PRO A 175 -39.95 16.32 -5.24
CA PRO A 175 -40.81 17.21 -4.47
C PRO A 175 -40.38 18.68 -4.58
N LEU A 176 -39.08 18.94 -4.75
CA LEU A 176 -38.52 20.28 -4.90
C LEU A 176 -38.88 20.90 -6.25
N LEU A 177 -38.79 20.11 -7.32
CA LEU A 177 -39.18 20.51 -8.67
C LEU A 177 -40.68 20.78 -8.77
N ALA A 178 -41.51 19.92 -8.14
CA ALA A 178 -42.96 20.12 -8.06
C ALA A 178 -43.32 21.44 -7.35
N ALA A 179 -42.65 21.73 -6.22
CA ALA A 179 -42.82 22.99 -5.51
C ALA A 179 -42.35 24.20 -6.32
N GLY A 180 -41.21 24.09 -7.02
CA GLY A 180 -40.72 25.13 -7.93
C GLY A 180 -41.71 25.44 -9.06
N ALA A 181 -42.30 24.41 -9.67
CA ALA A 181 -43.34 24.56 -10.69
C ALA A 181 -44.62 25.22 -10.11
N GLN A 182 -44.98 24.89 -8.88
CA GLN A 182 -46.10 25.53 -8.17
C GLN A 182 -45.81 27.01 -7.84
N ALA A 183 -44.58 27.35 -7.44
CA ALA A 183 -44.17 28.74 -7.22
C ALA A 183 -44.29 29.57 -8.50
N LEU A 184 -43.82 29.03 -9.63
CA LEU A 184 -43.90 29.65 -10.95
C LEU A 184 -45.36 29.92 -11.36
N SER A 185 -46.27 28.98 -11.12
CA SER A 185 -47.69 29.15 -11.49
C SER A 185 -48.43 30.20 -10.64
N ARG A 186 -47.93 30.51 -9.43
CA ARG A 186 -48.49 31.54 -8.54
C ARG A 186 -48.07 32.97 -8.91
N GLN A 187 -46.96 33.15 -9.62
CA GLN A 187 -46.43 34.48 -10.00
C GLN A 187 -47.14 35.09 -11.22
N ARG A 188 -48.46 35.27 -11.17
CA ARG A 188 -49.29 35.79 -12.28
C ARG A 188 -48.96 37.23 -12.74
N LYS A 189 -48.16 38.01 -11.99
CA LYS A 189 -47.89 39.44 -12.26
C LYS A 189 -46.48 39.74 -12.79
N GLN A 190 -45.55 38.79 -12.80
CA GLN A 190 -44.20 38.98 -13.37
C GLN A 190 -44.02 38.12 -14.62
N PRO A 191 -43.23 38.56 -15.62
CA PRO A 191 -42.92 37.71 -16.77
C PRO A 191 -42.21 36.44 -16.28
N LEU A 192 -42.76 35.26 -16.60
CA LEU A 192 -42.29 33.95 -16.14
C LEU A 192 -40.77 33.76 -16.31
N LEU A 193 -40.25 34.21 -17.46
CA LEU A 193 -38.84 34.14 -17.86
C LEU A 193 -37.92 35.01 -16.98
N ALA A 194 -38.46 36.00 -16.27
CA ALA A 194 -37.70 36.89 -15.39
C ALA A 194 -37.61 36.39 -13.94
N SER A 195 -38.26 35.26 -13.61
CA SER A 195 -38.25 34.71 -12.25
C SER A 195 -36.86 34.14 -11.88
N PRO A 196 -36.52 34.10 -10.57
CA PRO A 196 -35.31 33.43 -10.08
C PRO A 196 -35.20 31.97 -10.50
N VAL A 197 -36.33 31.25 -10.48
CA VAL A 197 -36.38 29.83 -10.90
C VAL A 197 -36.07 29.70 -12.39
N ALA A 198 -36.68 30.52 -13.25
CA ALA A 198 -36.39 30.50 -14.68
C ALA A 198 -34.92 30.84 -14.97
N TYR A 199 -34.34 31.81 -14.25
CA TYR A 199 -32.92 32.16 -14.36
C TYR A 199 -32.03 30.96 -14.07
N LEU A 200 -32.13 30.37 -12.87
CA LEU A 200 -31.26 29.28 -12.44
C LEU A 200 -31.46 28.01 -13.28
N THR A 201 -32.70 27.67 -13.63
CA THR A 201 -33.01 26.52 -14.50
C THR A 201 -32.40 26.71 -15.89
N THR A 202 -32.47 27.93 -16.43
CA THR A 202 -31.86 28.25 -17.73
C THR A 202 -30.33 28.11 -17.66
N LEU A 203 -29.70 28.60 -16.60
CA LEU A 203 -28.24 28.43 -16.42
C LEU A 203 -27.84 26.97 -16.32
N LEU A 204 -28.56 26.18 -15.51
CA LEU A 204 -28.28 24.76 -15.31
C LEU A 204 -28.48 23.97 -16.61
N LEU A 205 -29.68 24.04 -17.21
CA LEU A 205 -30.03 23.23 -18.37
C LEU A 205 -29.20 23.60 -19.59
N ILE A 206 -28.99 24.89 -19.86
CA ILE A 206 -28.19 25.29 -21.03
C ILE A 206 -26.73 24.89 -20.86
N ALA A 207 -26.13 25.08 -19.66
CA ALA A 207 -24.75 24.67 -19.43
C ALA A 207 -24.58 23.15 -19.64
N LEU A 208 -25.48 22.34 -19.07
CA LEU A 208 -25.46 20.88 -19.25
C LEU A 208 -25.74 20.48 -20.71
N SER A 209 -26.70 21.12 -21.40
CA SER A 209 -27.00 20.82 -22.81
C SER A 209 -25.84 21.17 -23.74
N LEU A 210 -25.17 22.31 -23.53
CA LEU A 210 -23.99 22.67 -24.33
C LEU A 210 -22.83 21.71 -24.06
N GLY A 211 -22.63 21.29 -22.81
CA GLY A 211 -21.67 20.25 -22.48
C GLY A 211 -22.01 18.89 -23.10
N PHE A 212 -23.29 18.51 -23.12
CA PHE A 212 -23.76 17.30 -23.78
C PHE A 212 -23.48 17.33 -25.29
N ILE A 213 -23.73 18.46 -25.96
CA ILE A 213 -23.40 18.63 -27.37
C ILE A 213 -21.88 18.54 -27.59
N GLN A 214 -21.08 19.13 -26.71
CA GLN A 214 -19.62 19.08 -26.79
C GLN A 214 -19.10 17.65 -26.67
N GLN A 215 -19.62 16.84 -25.73
CA GLN A 215 -19.15 15.46 -25.56
C GLN A 215 -19.57 14.52 -26.70
N LEU A 216 -20.63 14.84 -27.46
CA LEU A 216 -20.96 14.08 -28.67
C LEU A 216 -19.87 14.19 -29.75
N ARG A 217 -19.11 15.29 -29.75
CA ARG A 217 -18.02 15.53 -30.70
C ARG A 217 -16.65 15.12 -30.14
N ALA A 218 -16.43 15.36 -28.85
CA ALA A 218 -15.19 15.05 -28.16
C ALA A 218 -15.53 14.48 -26.77
N PRO A 219 -15.79 13.17 -26.68
CA PRO A 219 -16.28 12.51 -25.46
C PRO A 219 -15.17 12.43 -24.42
N PHE A 220 -14.82 13.53 -23.79
CA PHE A 220 -13.83 13.55 -22.71
C PHE A 220 -14.52 13.21 -21.39
N ILE A 221 -14.46 11.94 -20.97
CA ILE A 221 -15.23 11.40 -19.83
C ILE A 221 -14.26 10.75 -18.82
N PRO A 222 -13.32 11.51 -18.24
CA PRO A 222 -12.45 10.97 -17.20
C PRO A 222 -13.26 10.60 -15.95
N ASP A 223 -12.71 9.73 -15.09
CA ASP A 223 -13.29 9.44 -13.77
C ASP A 223 -13.77 10.70 -13.06
N ARG A 224 -15.04 10.73 -12.65
CA ARG A 224 -15.73 11.90 -12.04
C ARG A 224 -15.86 13.11 -12.97
N PHE A 225 -16.12 12.90 -14.27
CA PHE A 225 -16.19 13.94 -15.31
C PHE A 225 -17.18 15.07 -15.02
N GLU A 226 -18.15 14.86 -14.13
CA GLU A 226 -19.15 15.85 -13.70
C GLU A 226 -18.49 17.12 -13.15
N ARG A 227 -17.27 17.01 -12.62
CA ARG A 227 -16.45 18.14 -12.16
C ARG A 227 -16.11 19.15 -13.24
N VAL A 228 -16.08 18.72 -14.51
CA VAL A 228 -15.79 19.58 -15.66
C VAL A 228 -16.87 20.65 -15.83
N LEU A 229 -18.11 20.36 -15.40
CA LEU A 229 -19.24 21.30 -15.36
C LEU A 229 -19.63 21.76 -13.95
N LEU A 230 -18.72 21.63 -12.97
CA LEU A 230 -18.98 21.99 -11.57
C LEU A 230 -19.47 23.44 -11.40
N PHE A 231 -19.11 24.35 -12.31
CA PHE A 231 -19.60 25.73 -12.30
C PHE A 231 -21.14 25.84 -12.41
N ALA A 232 -21.84 24.80 -12.87
CA ALA A 232 -23.30 24.73 -12.94
C ALA A 232 -23.95 24.25 -11.63
N ALA A 233 -23.22 23.55 -10.76
CA ALA A 233 -23.74 23.02 -9.49
C ALA A 233 -24.38 24.09 -8.58
N PRO A 234 -23.83 25.32 -8.46
CA PRO A 234 -24.46 26.37 -7.66
C PRO A 234 -25.87 26.76 -8.12
N ALA A 235 -26.19 26.63 -9.41
CA ALA A 235 -27.55 26.86 -9.88
C ALA A 235 -28.52 25.81 -9.32
N LEU A 236 -28.10 24.53 -9.29
CA LEU A 236 -28.90 23.46 -8.69
C LEU A 236 -29.06 23.65 -7.18
N TRP A 237 -27.99 23.98 -6.45
CA TRP A 237 -28.07 24.21 -4.99
C TRP A 237 -29.02 25.35 -4.62
N LEU A 238 -29.05 26.41 -5.43
CA LEU A 238 -30.02 27.50 -5.25
C LEU A 238 -31.45 27.08 -5.62
N LEU A 239 -31.63 26.23 -6.64
CA LEU A 239 -32.94 25.66 -6.99
C LEU A 239 -33.47 24.74 -5.87
N ILE A 240 -32.62 23.91 -5.28
CA ILE A 240 -32.95 23.08 -4.10
C ILE A 240 -33.40 23.98 -2.94
N ALA A 241 -32.65 25.05 -2.65
CA ALA A 241 -33.01 26.00 -1.60
C ALA A 241 -34.36 26.70 -1.87
N LEU A 242 -34.63 27.11 -3.12
CA LEU A 242 -35.90 27.70 -3.50
C LEU A 242 -37.06 26.70 -3.41
N GLY A 243 -36.87 25.47 -3.87
CA GLY A 243 -37.87 24.40 -3.79
C GLY A 243 -38.23 24.05 -2.35
N LEU A 244 -37.22 23.90 -1.49
CA LEU A 244 -37.42 23.67 -0.05
C LEU A 244 -38.11 24.85 0.64
N TRP A 245 -37.77 26.09 0.27
CA TRP A 245 -38.44 27.27 0.79
C TRP A 245 -39.91 27.34 0.37
N GLU A 246 -40.23 27.01 -0.88
CA GLU A 246 -41.63 26.97 -1.32
C GLU A 246 -42.40 25.83 -0.64
N LEU A 247 -41.81 24.64 -0.53
CA LEU A 247 -42.40 23.53 0.25
C LEU A 247 -42.64 23.94 1.70
N TRP A 248 -41.69 24.64 2.32
CA TRP A 248 -41.85 25.10 3.70
C TRP A 248 -43.08 26.01 3.87
N ARG A 249 -43.41 26.79 2.84
CA ARG A 249 -44.57 27.67 2.83
C ARG A 249 -45.87 26.95 2.49
N SER A 250 -45.84 25.93 1.63
CA SER A 250 -47.04 25.25 1.12
C SER A 250 -47.38 23.95 1.85
N ALA A 251 -46.38 23.17 2.25
CA ALA A 251 -46.49 21.85 2.86
C ALA A 251 -45.29 21.58 3.79
N ARG A 252 -45.31 22.15 4.99
CA ARG A 252 -44.18 22.12 5.94
C ARG A 252 -43.64 20.71 6.23
N LEU A 253 -44.50 19.74 6.47
CA LEU A 253 -44.08 18.35 6.73
C LEU A 253 -43.30 17.77 5.54
N LEU A 254 -43.77 18.01 4.31
CA LEU A 254 -43.08 17.54 3.11
C LEU A 254 -41.72 18.23 2.93
N ALA A 255 -41.61 19.51 3.32
CA ALA A 255 -40.33 20.23 3.33
C ALA A 255 -39.34 19.63 4.33
N GLU A 256 -39.78 19.34 5.56
CA GLU A 256 -38.98 18.72 6.60
C GLU A 256 -38.52 17.32 6.20
N LEU A 257 -39.42 16.49 5.64
CA LEU A 257 -39.09 15.16 5.11
C LEU A 257 -38.12 15.23 3.93
N SER A 258 -38.33 16.16 2.99
CA SER A 258 -37.44 16.33 1.83
C SER A 258 -36.04 16.79 2.27
N LEU A 259 -35.96 17.71 3.23
CA LEU A 259 -34.68 18.15 3.80
C LEU A 259 -33.99 17.01 4.56
N ALA A 260 -34.72 16.26 5.38
CA ALA A 260 -34.17 15.12 6.12
C ALA A 260 -33.63 14.04 5.16
N ALA A 261 -34.41 13.66 4.15
CA ALA A 261 -33.99 12.68 3.15
C ALA A 261 -32.73 13.14 2.38
N LEU A 262 -32.67 14.42 2.00
CA LEU A 262 -31.48 15.00 1.36
C LEU A 262 -30.26 14.94 2.28
N LEU A 263 -30.41 15.34 3.55
CA LEU A 263 -29.32 15.34 4.53
C LEU A 263 -28.83 13.93 4.86
N ILE A 264 -29.73 12.95 4.97
CA ILE A 264 -29.37 11.54 5.19
C ILE A 264 -28.55 11.03 4.00
N ALA A 265 -28.98 11.30 2.77
CA ALA A 265 -28.25 10.88 1.58
C ALA A 265 -26.87 11.56 1.47
N MET A 266 -26.79 12.86 1.77
CA MET A 266 -25.52 13.59 1.81
C MET A 266 -24.59 13.07 2.92
N ALA A 267 -25.12 12.81 4.11
CA ALA A 267 -24.36 12.25 5.22
C ALA A 267 -23.84 10.85 4.88
N ALA A 268 -24.66 10.00 4.27
CA ALA A 268 -24.25 8.67 3.81
C ALA A 268 -23.13 8.75 2.76
N SER A 269 -23.21 9.69 1.81
CA SER A 269 -22.12 9.95 0.86
C SER A 269 -20.84 10.39 1.57
N LEU A 270 -20.92 11.32 2.53
CA LEU A 270 -19.75 11.81 3.28
C LEU A 270 -19.13 10.72 4.17
N ILE A 271 -19.96 9.95 4.88
CA ILE A 271 -19.49 8.81 5.68
C ILE A 271 -18.74 7.86 4.74
N SER A 272 -19.35 7.45 3.63
CA SER A 272 -18.69 6.59 2.65
C SER A 272 -17.38 7.20 2.12
N PHE A 273 -17.34 8.50 1.85
CA PHE A 273 -16.15 9.20 1.38
C PHE A 273 -15.00 9.20 2.40
N TYR A 274 -15.31 9.28 3.70
CA TYR A 274 -14.31 9.30 4.78
C TYR A 274 -13.94 7.90 5.28
N THR A 275 -14.82 6.89 5.12
CA THR A 275 -14.58 5.53 5.62
C THR A 275 -14.07 4.57 4.55
N THR A 276 -14.36 4.81 3.27
CA THR A 276 -13.85 3.97 2.18
C THR A 276 -12.41 4.36 1.86
N PRO A 277 -11.43 3.43 1.93
CA PRO A 277 -10.06 3.70 1.51
C PRO A 277 -10.02 4.12 0.04
N ARG A 278 -9.54 5.33 -0.24
CA ARG A 278 -9.44 5.86 -1.61
C ARG A 278 -8.02 5.65 -2.14
N TYR A 279 -7.94 5.21 -3.40
CA TYR A 279 -6.68 5.06 -4.14
C TYR A 279 -5.67 4.09 -3.50
N ALA A 280 -6.13 3.11 -2.72
CA ALA A 280 -5.23 2.17 -2.03
C ALA A 280 -4.26 1.46 -2.99
N GLN A 281 -4.73 1.06 -4.18
CA GLN A 281 -3.90 0.44 -5.23
C GLN A 281 -2.99 1.43 -5.97
N ARG A 282 -3.20 2.73 -5.81
CA ARG A 282 -2.43 3.82 -6.43
C ARG A 282 -1.66 4.65 -5.39
N ASP A 283 -1.50 4.11 -4.18
CA ASP A 283 -0.81 4.81 -3.11
C ASP A 283 0.70 4.68 -3.29
N TYR A 284 1.35 5.80 -3.61
CA TYR A 284 2.81 5.86 -3.76
C TYR A 284 3.54 5.92 -2.42
N ARG A 285 2.86 6.13 -1.28
CA ARG A 285 3.54 6.28 0.02
C ARG A 285 4.33 5.02 0.41
N PRO A 286 3.80 3.79 0.32
CA PRO A 286 4.59 2.59 0.60
C PRO A 286 5.78 2.41 -0.36
N LEU A 287 5.62 2.82 -1.63
CA LEU A 287 6.72 2.85 -2.60
C LEU A 287 7.85 3.76 -2.11
N ILE A 288 7.50 5.00 -1.78
CA ILE A 288 8.42 6.06 -1.38
C ILE A 288 9.13 5.68 -0.09
N THR A 289 8.40 5.22 0.93
CA THR A 289 8.99 4.73 2.20
C THR A 289 9.93 3.56 1.97
N THR A 290 9.59 2.65 1.04
CA THR A 290 10.47 1.52 0.70
C THR A 290 11.75 1.99 0.03
N MET A 291 11.67 2.92 -0.91
CA MET A 291 12.86 3.50 -1.53
C MET A 291 13.69 4.29 -0.51
N GLN A 292 13.08 5.14 0.33
CA GLN A 292 13.81 5.89 1.36
C GLN A 292 14.63 5.00 2.29
N ARG A 293 14.14 3.78 2.60
CA ARG A 293 14.86 2.80 3.42
C ARG A 293 16.00 2.07 2.70
N GLN A 294 16.01 2.06 1.37
CA GLN A 294 16.94 1.24 0.58
C GLN A 294 17.88 2.06 -0.33
N MET A 295 17.55 3.33 -0.58
CA MET A 295 18.33 4.27 -1.37
C MET A 295 19.59 4.69 -0.61
N ARG A 296 20.73 4.72 -1.30
CA ARG A 296 22.00 5.30 -0.81
C ARG A 296 22.08 6.79 -1.10
N PRO A 297 23.03 7.54 -0.54
CA PRO A 297 23.50 8.78 -1.16
C PRO A 297 23.87 8.55 -2.62
N GLY A 298 23.53 9.49 -3.50
CA GLY A 298 23.78 9.37 -4.93
C GLY A 298 22.71 8.61 -5.71
N ASP A 299 21.96 7.70 -5.08
CA ASP A 299 20.87 7.00 -5.78
C ASP A 299 19.84 8.01 -6.30
N SER A 300 19.27 7.69 -7.47
CA SER A 300 18.37 8.56 -8.22
C SER A 300 17.04 7.86 -8.49
N ILE A 301 15.96 8.62 -8.61
CA ILE A 301 14.64 8.13 -8.96
C ILE A 301 14.36 8.54 -10.40
N PHE A 302 14.16 7.57 -11.29
CA PHE A 302 13.83 7.83 -12.68
C PHE A 302 12.32 7.70 -12.89
N ALA A 303 11.65 8.82 -13.16
CA ALA A 303 10.22 8.87 -13.39
C ALA A 303 9.91 9.03 -14.88
N VAL A 304 8.95 8.28 -15.38
CA VAL A 304 8.47 8.40 -16.77
C VAL A 304 7.45 9.53 -16.88
N PHE A 305 6.59 9.66 -15.88
CA PHE A 305 5.47 10.60 -15.96
C PHE A 305 5.67 11.84 -15.07
N PRO A 306 5.33 13.04 -15.55
CA PRO A 306 5.47 14.28 -14.76
C PRO A 306 4.69 14.25 -13.44
N TRP A 307 3.57 13.53 -13.38
CA TRP A 307 2.77 13.43 -12.15
C TRP A 307 3.48 12.61 -11.06
N GLN A 308 4.36 11.67 -11.42
CA GLN A 308 5.16 10.92 -10.45
C GLN A 308 6.10 11.86 -9.68
N ILE A 309 6.69 12.84 -10.35
CA ILE A 309 7.52 13.89 -9.73
C ILE A 309 6.74 14.59 -8.60
N GLY A 310 5.48 14.94 -8.87
CA GLY A 310 4.60 15.57 -7.89
C GLY A 310 4.37 14.70 -6.65
N TYR A 311 4.22 13.39 -6.80
CA TYR A 311 4.11 12.48 -5.65
C TYR A 311 5.41 12.40 -4.87
N PHE A 312 6.56 12.24 -5.53
CA PHE A 312 7.83 12.22 -4.84
C PHE A 312 8.10 13.53 -4.10
N TRP A 313 7.85 14.70 -4.70
CA TRP A 313 8.05 15.97 -4.02
C TRP A 313 7.09 16.23 -2.85
N ALA A 314 5.88 15.65 -2.89
CA ALA A 314 4.92 15.77 -1.80
C ALA A 314 5.32 14.98 -0.55
N TYR A 315 6.06 13.87 -0.71
CA TYR A 315 6.38 12.94 0.38
C TYR A 315 7.87 12.83 0.69
N LEU A 316 8.76 13.25 -0.20
CA LEU A 316 10.20 13.35 0.06
C LEU A 316 10.54 14.70 0.69
N PRO A 317 11.52 14.73 1.61
CA PRO A 317 12.16 15.96 2.06
C PRO A 317 12.67 16.81 0.90
N SER A 318 12.62 18.15 1.02
CA SER A 318 12.94 19.09 -0.06
C SER A 318 14.38 18.98 -0.57
N ASP A 319 15.32 18.63 0.31
CA ASP A 319 16.72 18.36 -0.01
C ASP A 319 16.90 17.11 -0.89
N GLN A 320 15.92 16.21 -0.92
CA GLN A 320 15.93 15.02 -1.76
C GLN A 320 15.20 15.20 -3.11
N HIS A 321 14.54 16.35 -3.34
CA HIS A 321 13.80 16.59 -4.58
C HIS A 321 14.70 16.56 -5.83
N SER A 322 15.97 16.91 -5.67
CA SER A 322 17.00 16.88 -6.72
C SER A 322 17.31 15.48 -7.24
N ARG A 323 16.98 14.44 -6.47
CA ARG A 323 17.19 13.02 -6.80
C ARG A 323 16.12 12.47 -7.73
N VAL A 324 15.03 13.20 -7.92
CA VAL A 324 13.90 12.78 -8.76
C VAL A 324 14.06 13.36 -10.16
N HIS A 325 14.22 12.49 -11.14
CA HIS A 325 14.48 12.87 -12.52
C HIS A 325 13.36 12.39 -13.43
N LEU A 326 12.75 13.33 -14.17
CA LEU A 326 11.83 13.00 -15.24
C LEU A 326 12.61 12.55 -16.48
N SER A 327 12.08 11.55 -17.18
CA SER A 327 12.57 11.16 -18.50
C SER A 327 12.63 12.37 -19.45
N PRO A 328 13.74 12.58 -20.19
CA PRO A 328 13.85 13.69 -21.13
C PRO A 328 12.89 13.56 -22.32
N ASP A 329 12.54 12.33 -22.70
CA ASP A 329 11.63 12.01 -23.81
C ASP A 329 10.51 11.05 -23.36
N PRO A 330 9.35 11.06 -24.04
CA PRO A 330 8.24 10.15 -23.74
C PRO A 330 8.43 8.72 -24.26
N ASP A 331 9.46 8.51 -25.09
CA ASP A 331 9.81 7.24 -25.74
C ASP A 331 11.31 6.97 -25.57
N TRP A 332 11.75 5.74 -25.84
CA TRP A 332 13.16 5.37 -25.82
C TRP A 332 13.98 6.16 -26.87
N SER A 333 15.03 6.84 -26.41
CA SER A 333 15.91 7.67 -27.23
C SER A 333 17.34 7.70 -26.68
N ASP A 334 18.29 8.22 -27.47
CA ASP A 334 19.67 8.44 -27.03
C ASP A 334 19.74 9.39 -25.82
N ALA A 335 18.81 10.35 -25.72
CA ALA A 335 18.75 11.27 -24.59
C ALA A 335 18.33 10.54 -23.31
N VAL A 336 17.38 9.60 -23.39
CA VAL A 336 16.98 8.75 -22.26
C VAL A 336 18.16 7.88 -21.83
N GLN A 337 18.82 7.21 -22.78
CA GLN A 337 19.98 6.37 -22.48
C GLN A 337 21.10 7.18 -21.81
N HIS A 338 21.49 8.32 -22.39
CA HIS A 338 22.52 9.19 -21.83
C HIS A 338 22.16 9.68 -20.42
N LYS A 339 20.88 9.99 -20.19
CA LYS A 339 20.38 10.37 -18.86
C LYS A 339 20.55 9.21 -17.87
N LEU A 340 20.14 7.99 -18.23
CA LEU A 340 20.29 6.81 -17.37
C LEU A 340 21.75 6.52 -17.07
N ASP A 341 22.64 6.56 -18.07
CA ASP A 341 24.08 6.38 -17.86
C ASP A 341 24.66 7.44 -16.91
N ALA A 342 24.25 8.70 -17.04
CA ALA A 342 24.67 9.77 -16.13
C ALA A 342 24.17 9.56 -14.69
N LEU A 343 22.95 9.03 -14.51
CA LEU A 343 22.43 8.69 -13.19
C LEU A 343 23.18 7.50 -12.59
N LEU A 344 23.41 6.45 -13.38
CA LEU A 344 24.16 5.25 -12.97
C LEU A 344 25.62 5.54 -12.64
N ALA A 345 26.21 6.61 -13.19
CA ALA A 345 27.54 7.06 -12.83
C ALA A 345 27.59 7.72 -11.42
N SER A 346 26.44 8.16 -10.89
CA SER A 346 26.34 8.79 -9.56
C SER A 346 25.84 7.86 -8.45
N GLY A 347 25.20 6.75 -8.80
CA GLY A 347 24.65 5.76 -7.88
C GLY A 347 23.57 4.90 -8.54
N GLY A 348 22.79 4.17 -7.74
CA GLY A 348 21.73 3.32 -8.25
C GLY A 348 20.53 4.08 -8.78
N VAL A 349 19.83 3.51 -9.76
CA VAL A 349 18.58 4.04 -10.32
C VAL A 349 17.39 3.25 -9.79
N TRP A 350 16.48 3.96 -9.14
CA TRP A 350 15.18 3.45 -8.69
C TRP A 350 14.11 3.84 -9.70
N PHE A 351 13.40 2.84 -10.19
CA PHE A 351 12.46 2.99 -11.30
C PHE A 351 11.04 2.55 -10.89
N PRO A 352 10.15 3.50 -10.54
CA PRO A 352 8.72 3.26 -10.34
C PRO A 352 8.00 3.12 -11.70
N GLU A 353 7.95 1.91 -12.23
CA GLU A 353 7.34 1.57 -13.51
C GLU A 353 5.82 1.56 -13.40
N HIS A 354 5.14 2.52 -14.02
CA HIS A 354 3.68 2.56 -14.06
C HIS A 354 3.15 1.82 -15.30
N LEU A 355 2.94 0.51 -15.13
CA LEU A 355 2.68 -0.42 -16.23
C LEU A 355 1.21 -0.48 -16.67
N ALA A 356 0.30 0.18 -15.95
CA ALA A 356 -1.13 0.24 -16.30
C ALA A 356 -1.43 0.90 -17.65
N LEU A 357 -0.45 1.60 -18.25
CA LEU A 357 -0.57 2.28 -19.54
C LEU A 357 0.08 1.51 -20.70
N GLY A 358 0.32 0.21 -20.53
CA GLY A 358 0.88 -0.70 -21.54
C GLY A 358 2.37 -0.98 -21.40
N GLY A 359 3.10 -0.16 -20.63
CA GLY A 359 4.47 -0.46 -20.21
C GLY A 359 5.54 -0.50 -21.32
N ILE A 360 5.25 -0.03 -22.55
CA ILE A 360 6.16 -0.19 -23.70
C ILE A 360 7.48 0.56 -23.48
N PHE A 361 7.42 1.80 -22.98
CA PHE A 361 8.62 2.59 -22.74
C PHE A 361 9.36 2.07 -21.51
N GLU A 362 8.63 1.74 -20.46
CA GLU A 362 9.13 1.15 -19.22
C GLU A 362 9.91 -0.14 -19.49
N GLN A 363 9.38 -1.04 -20.32
CA GLN A 363 10.04 -2.28 -20.72
C GLN A 363 11.36 -2.04 -21.48
N LYS A 364 11.44 -1.01 -22.31
CA LYS A 364 12.69 -0.66 -23.00
C LYS A 364 13.75 -0.14 -22.03
N VAL A 365 13.34 0.69 -21.08
CA VAL A 365 14.22 1.18 -20.00
C VAL A 365 14.68 0.01 -19.13
N GLU A 366 13.77 -0.86 -18.71
CA GLU A 366 14.08 -2.04 -17.91
C GLU A 366 15.03 -2.98 -18.66
N SER A 367 14.79 -3.25 -19.94
CA SER A 367 15.66 -4.08 -20.77
C SER A 367 17.06 -3.50 -20.87
N TYR A 368 17.19 -2.20 -21.10
CA TYR A 368 18.49 -1.54 -21.10
C TYR A 368 19.20 -1.66 -19.75
N LEU A 369 18.50 -1.43 -18.63
CA LEU A 369 19.06 -1.55 -17.29
C LEU A 369 19.49 -3.00 -17.01
N GLY A 370 18.66 -3.99 -17.32
CA GLY A 370 18.96 -5.41 -17.16
C GLY A 370 20.16 -5.91 -17.96
N HIS A 371 20.45 -5.30 -19.12
CA HIS A 371 21.64 -5.61 -19.90
C HIS A 371 22.92 -4.94 -19.39
N ASN A 372 22.83 -3.85 -18.65
CA ASN A 372 23.98 -3.00 -18.32
C ASN A 372 24.24 -2.81 -16.82
N THR A 373 23.43 -3.43 -15.96
CA THR A 373 23.44 -3.23 -14.51
C THR A 373 23.02 -4.51 -13.78
N TYR A 374 23.07 -4.49 -12.45
CA TYR A 374 22.57 -5.55 -11.58
C TYR A 374 21.26 -5.12 -10.94
N GLN A 375 20.30 -6.04 -10.86
CA GLN A 375 19.01 -5.73 -10.28
C GLN A 375 19.06 -5.76 -8.75
N VAL A 376 18.81 -4.60 -8.16
CA VAL A 376 18.71 -4.34 -6.72
C VAL A 376 17.32 -4.59 -6.18
N ARG A 377 16.26 -4.37 -6.98
CA ARG A 377 14.85 -4.58 -6.60
C ARG A 377 13.97 -4.96 -7.79
N ASN A 378 13.00 -5.82 -7.55
CA ASN A 378 11.84 -6.03 -8.41
C ASN A 378 10.68 -6.51 -7.54
N SER A 379 9.69 -5.64 -7.35
CA SER A 379 8.49 -5.99 -6.58
C SER A 379 7.30 -5.19 -7.07
N TRP A 380 6.17 -5.87 -7.23
CA TRP A 380 4.88 -5.23 -7.48
C TRP A 380 4.41 -4.43 -6.28
N LEU A 381 3.84 -3.26 -6.54
CA LEU A 381 3.13 -2.44 -5.58
C LEU A 381 1.72 -2.17 -6.10
N GLY A 382 0.76 -2.94 -5.59
CA GLY A 382 -0.57 -2.98 -6.19
C GLY A 382 -0.53 -3.54 -7.60
N ASP A 383 -1.59 -3.27 -8.36
CA ASP A 383 -1.81 -3.92 -9.66
C ASP A 383 -1.23 -3.10 -10.83
N GLU A 384 -0.84 -1.85 -10.58
CA GLU A 384 -0.52 -0.88 -11.65
C GLU A 384 0.94 -0.45 -11.70
N THR A 385 1.70 -0.62 -10.60
CA THR A 385 3.06 -0.08 -10.49
C THR A 385 4.03 -1.13 -9.96
N ARG A 386 5.15 -1.29 -10.66
CA ARG A 386 6.25 -2.15 -10.23
C ARG A 386 7.44 -1.27 -9.85
N LEU A 387 8.07 -1.57 -8.71
CA LEU A 387 9.29 -0.87 -8.30
C LEU A 387 10.50 -1.75 -8.64
N THR A 388 11.31 -1.28 -9.59
CA THR A 388 12.63 -1.86 -9.85
C THR A 388 13.75 -0.95 -9.35
N GLY A 389 14.90 -1.53 -9.06
CA GLY A 389 16.10 -0.82 -8.64
C GLY A 389 17.31 -1.45 -9.30
N TRP A 390 18.26 -0.62 -9.73
CA TRP A 390 19.35 -1.01 -10.62
C TRP A 390 20.64 -0.32 -10.21
N ASP A 391 21.77 -1.01 -10.29
CA ASP A 391 23.07 -0.45 -9.89
C ASP A 391 24.26 -1.11 -10.58
N ARG A 392 25.42 -0.46 -10.51
CA ARG A 392 26.69 -0.98 -11.05
C ARG A 392 27.71 -1.10 -9.91
N PRO A 393 28.59 -2.10 -9.94
CA PRO A 393 29.71 -2.15 -9.02
C PRO A 393 30.64 -0.95 -9.23
N HIS A 394 31.21 -0.44 -8.15
CA HIS A 394 32.21 0.62 -8.21
C HIS A 394 33.49 0.10 -8.91
N SER A 395 34.12 0.95 -9.71
CA SER A 395 35.33 0.59 -10.47
C SER A 395 36.47 0.17 -9.54
N GLY A 396 36.97 -1.06 -9.71
CA GLY A 396 38.11 -1.60 -8.96
C GLY A 396 37.79 -2.73 -7.98
N ALA A 397 36.52 -3.14 -7.83
CA ALA A 397 36.18 -4.34 -7.08
C ALA A 397 36.66 -5.60 -7.82
N GLU A 398 37.50 -6.40 -7.18
CA GLU A 398 37.88 -7.71 -7.71
C GLU A 398 36.72 -8.70 -7.55
N ALA A 399 36.55 -9.57 -8.55
CA ALA A 399 35.55 -10.61 -8.50
C ALA A 399 36.02 -11.75 -7.58
N ILE A 400 35.23 -12.03 -6.55
CA ILE A 400 35.38 -13.18 -5.65
C ILE A 400 34.63 -14.35 -6.28
N HIS A 401 35.34 -15.43 -6.61
CA HIS A 401 34.71 -16.66 -7.08
C HIS A 401 34.08 -17.42 -5.91
N LEU A 402 32.82 -17.82 -6.10
CA LEU A 402 32.04 -18.57 -5.10
C LEU A 402 32.09 -20.08 -5.39
N LEU A 403 31.74 -20.88 -4.39
CA LEU A 403 31.76 -22.35 -4.45
C LEU A 403 30.77 -22.87 -5.49
N THR A 404 31.28 -23.40 -6.61
CA THR A 404 30.52 -23.97 -7.74
C THR A 404 31.30 -25.13 -8.40
N PRO A 405 30.66 -26.03 -9.18
CA PRO A 405 29.21 -26.12 -9.43
C PRO A 405 28.42 -26.55 -8.18
N GLN A 406 27.15 -26.16 -8.10
CA GLN A 406 26.21 -26.62 -7.08
C GLN A 406 24.97 -27.21 -7.75
N ASP A 407 24.62 -28.44 -7.38
CA ASP A 407 23.52 -29.21 -7.99
C ASP A 407 22.34 -29.35 -7.03
N TRP A 408 21.13 -29.12 -7.55
CA TRP A 408 19.87 -29.41 -6.87
C TRP A 408 19.12 -30.52 -7.60
N THR A 409 18.57 -31.47 -6.83
CA THR A 409 17.85 -32.62 -7.38
C THR A 409 16.38 -32.30 -7.66
N PRO A 410 15.84 -32.61 -8.86
CA PRO A 410 16.51 -33.10 -10.07
C PRO A 410 16.74 -32.00 -11.11
N GLY A 411 17.99 -31.88 -11.60
CA GLY A 411 18.29 -31.33 -12.92
C GLY A 411 18.66 -29.84 -13.02
N ILE A 412 18.82 -29.12 -11.91
CA ILE A 412 19.21 -27.70 -11.91
C ILE A 412 20.59 -27.53 -11.27
N THR A 413 21.50 -26.86 -11.97
CA THR A 413 22.86 -26.60 -11.50
C THR A 413 23.18 -25.11 -11.58
N LEU A 414 23.76 -24.57 -10.51
CA LEU A 414 24.51 -23.31 -10.55
C LEU A 414 25.92 -23.63 -11.03
N ALA A 415 26.19 -23.37 -12.31
CA ALA A 415 27.44 -23.73 -12.98
C ALA A 415 28.60 -22.82 -12.59
N ARG A 416 28.34 -21.51 -12.45
CA ARG A 416 29.31 -20.52 -12.01
C ARG A 416 28.63 -19.46 -11.16
N ALA A 417 29.36 -18.96 -10.17
CA ALA A 417 28.95 -17.84 -9.37
C ALA A 417 30.16 -16.97 -9.02
N SER A 418 30.01 -15.67 -9.20
CA SER A 418 30.99 -14.68 -8.76
C SER A 418 30.31 -13.50 -8.10
N LEU A 419 31.04 -12.85 -7.21
CA LEU A 419 30.59 -11.72 -6.42
C LEU A 419 31.58 -10.57 -6.55
N GLN A 420 31.07 -9.35 -6.69
CA GLN A 420 31.81 -8.13 -6.39
C GLN A 420 31.17 -7.46 -5.18
N GLN A 421 31.97 -6.98 -4.25
CA GLN A 421 31.50 -6.30 -3.04
C GLN A 421 31.87 -4.82 -3.10
N ASP A 422 30.91 -3.96 -2.77
CA ASP A 422 31.19 -2.59 -2.36
C ASP A 422 30.69 -2.34 -0.92
N ALA A 423 30.82 -1.11 -0.42
CA ALA A 423 30.43 -0.76 0.94
C ALA A 423 28.92 -0.95 1.26
N TYR A 424 28.10 -1.16 0.23
CA TYR A 424 26.65 -1.13 0.35
C TYR A 424 25.92 -2.31 -0.36
N ARG A 425 26.48 -2.97 -1.40
CA ARG A 425 25.92 -4.16 -2.07
C ARG A 425 26.95 -5.23 -2.31
N LEU A 426 26.36 -6.40 -2.47
CA LEU A 426 26.95 -7.59 -3.05
C LEU A 426 26.36 -7.75 -4.46
N PHE A 427 27.18 -7.67 -5.49
CA PHE A 427 26.80 -7.84 -6.90
C PHE A 427 27.13 -9.24 -7.37
N LEU A 428 26.11 -10.05 -7.62
CA LEU A 428 26.26 -11.46 -7.98
C LEU A 428 25.99 -11.68 -9.47
N ASP A 429 26.91 -12.39 -10.12
CA ASP A 429 26.71 -13.04 -11.40
C ASP A 429 26.48 -14.53 -11.15
N LEU A 430 25.32 -15.04 -11.57
CA LEU A 430 24.90 -16.44 -11.35
C LEU A 430 24.57 -17.09 -12.69
N ASP A 431 25.36 -18.08 -13.08
CA ASP A 431 25.12 -18.85 -14.31
C ASP A 431 24.47 -20.19 -14.00
N TRP A 432 23.27 -20.37 -14.52
CA TRP A 432 22.42 -21.53 -14.33
C TRP A 432 22.41 -22.42 -15.56
N GLN A 433 22.29 -23.72 -15.34
CA GLN A 433 22.00 -24.70 -16.37
C GLN A 433 20.95 -25.68 -15.86
N GLY A 434 20.12 -26.20 -16.78
CA GLY A 434 19.21 -27.28 -16.44
C GLY A 434 19.00 -28.30 -17.54
N ALA A 435 18.88 -29.55 -17.12
CA ALA A 435 18.72 -30.73 -17.99
C ALA A 435 17.26 -31.16 -18.19
N ASP A 436 16.37 -30.71 -17.29
CA ASP A 436 14.92 -30.93 -17.32
C ASP A 436 14.17 -29.63 -17.65
N PRO A 437 12.91 -29.69 -18.10
CA PRO A 437 12.11 -28.48 -18.33
C PRO A 437 12.10 -27.63 -17.08
N ALA A 438 12.49 -26.36 -17.21
CA ALA A 438 12.50 -25.46 -16.06
C ALA A 438 11.10 -25.43 -15.43
N PRO A 439 10.96 -25.64 -14.11
CA PRO A 439 9.68 -25.43 -13.45
C PRO A 439 9.17 -24.03 -13.79
N SER A 440 7.91 -23.91 -14.20
CA SER A 440 7.33 -22.63 -14.68
C SER A 440 7.35 -21.49 -13.66
N GLN A 441 7.80 -21.75 -12.42
CA GLN A 441 7.95 -20.81 -11.33
C GLN A 441 9.20 -21.08 -10.48
N LEU A 442 10.29 -21.57 -11.08
CA LEU A 442 11.55 -21.68 -10.33
C LEU A 442 11.91 -20.29 -9.77
N ALA A 443 12.20 -20.23 -8.47
CA ALA A 443 12.73 -19.07 -7.77
C ALA A 443 14.01 -19.47 -7.02
N TYR A 444 14.85 -18.51 -6.65
CA TYR A 444 15.90 -18.73 -5.67
C TYR A 444 15.92 -17.59 -4.67
N THR A 445 16.46 -17.86 -3.51
CA THR A 445 16.71 -16.85 -2.49
C THR A 445 18.18 -16.83 -2.16
N VAL A 446 18.74 -15.63 -2.10
CA VAL A 446 20.08 -15.39 -1.58
C VAL A 446 19.96 -14.74 -0.23
N THR A 447 20.64 -15.29 0.76
CA THR A 447 20.62 -14.79 2.15
C THR A 447 22.02 -14.49 2.63
N LEU A 448 22.14 -13.45 3.44
CA LEU A 448 23.36 -13.12 4.17
C LEU A 448 23.12 -13.46 5.63
N GLN A 449 23.84 -14.45 6.14
CA GLN A 449 23.72 -14.95 7.51
C GLN A 449 24.93 -14.47 8.33
N GLY A 450 24.70 -13.88 9.49
CA GLY A 450 25.77 -13.37 10.35
C GLY A 450 26.39 -14.45 11.25
N PRO A 451 27.42 -14.10 12.03
CA PRO A 451 28.06 -15.03 12.98
C PRO A 451 27.12 -15.65 14.01
N ASP A 452 26.03 -14.96 14.35
CA ASP A 452 24.96 -15.45 15.23
C ASP A 452 23.92 -16.33 14.55
N LYS A 453 24.19 -16.75 13.31
CA LYS A 453 23.25 -17.49 12.45
C LYS A 453 21.95 -16.73 12.14
N LYS A 454 21.83 -15.45 12.50
CA LYS A 454 20.68 -14.64 12.12
C LYS A 454 20.83 -14.16 10.69
N ARG A 455 19.69 -13.95 10.03
CA ARG A 455 19.64 -13.45 8.67
C ARG A 455 19.68 -11.92 8.67
N TRP A 456 20.71 -11.37 8.05
CA TRP A 456 20.93 -9.93 7.93
C TRP A 456 20.37 -9.34 6.65
N ALA A 457 20.52 -10.05 5.52
CA ALA A 457 19.91 -9.68 4.25
C ALA A 457 19.23 -10.88 3.60
N LYS A 458 18.18 -10.62 2.82
CA LYS A 458 17.47 -11.62 2.02
C LYS A 458 17.10 -11.02 0.68
N ARG A 459 17.27 -11.82 -0.37
CA ARG A 459 16.83 -11.48 -1.71
C ARG A 459 16.18 -12.67 -2.39
N ASP A 460 14.86 -12.62 -2.53
CA ASP A 460 14.13 -13.54 -3.39
C ASP A 460 14.19 -13.04 -4.83
N VAL A 461 14.54 -13.95 -5.74
CA VAL A 461 14.66 -13.69 -7.17
C VAL A 461 13.92 -14.80 -7.88
N SER A 462 13.06 -14.44 -8.83
CA SER A 462 12.63 -15.39 -9.84
C SER A 462 13.69 -15.36 -10.95
N PRO A 463 14.58 -16.37 -11.08
CA PRO A 463 15.42 -16.51 -12.25
C PRO A 463 14.53 -16.41 -13.50
N PHE A 464 15.09 -15.91 -14.59
CA PHE A 464 14.40 -15.74 -15.88
C PHE A 464 13.27 -14.70 -15.93
N ALA A 465 12.94 -13.99 -14.84
CA ALA A 465 12.00 -12.86 -14.83
C ALA A 465 12.69 -11.51 -15.15
N GLN A 466 13.79 -11.54 -15.92
CA GLN A 466 14.62 -10.38 -16.25
C GLN A 466 15.06 -10.42 -17.72
N PRO A 467 14.70 -9.42 -18.55
CA PRO A 467 13.64 -8.43 -18.36
C PRO A 467 12.25 -9.05 -18.62
N TRP A 468 11.19 -8.37 -18.15
CA TRP A 468 9.80 -8.62 -18.56
C TRP A 468 9.69 -8.79 -20.10
N PRO A 469 8.91 -9.77 -20.64
CA PRO A 469 7.67 -10.33 -20.09
C PRO A 469 7.72 -11.77 -19.58
N ASP A 470 6.61 -12.18 -18.94
CA ASP A 470 6.33 -13.55 -18.47
C ASP A 470 6.79 -14.62 -19.47
N LEU A 471 7.40 -15.67 -18.91
CA LEU A 471 7.79 -16.89 -19.61
C LEU A 471 6.55 -17.68 -20.03
N ASP A 472 5.94 -17.28 -21.13
CA ASP A 472 5.26 -18.22 -22.03
C ASP A 472 6.26 -18.86 -23.02
N VAL A 473 7.56 -18.59 -22.83
CA VAL A 473 8.65 -19.23 -23.56
C VAL A 473 8.86 -20.61 -22.95
N GLN A 474 8.38 -21.66 -23.62
CA GLN A 474 8.74 -23.04 -23.30
C GLN A 474 10.27 -23.17 -23.29
N ILE A 475 10.87 -23.24 -22.10
CA ILE A 475 12.30 -23.48 -21.93
C ILE A 475 12.54 -24.97 -22.25
N THR A 476 12.98 -25.24 -23.47
CA THR A 476 13.34 -26.59 -23.90
C THR A 476 14.70 -26.99 -23.32
N PRO A 477 14.82 -28.15 -22.66
CA PRO A 477 16.11 -28.63 -22.18
C PRO A 477 17.06 -29.06 -23.31
N PRO A 478 18.38 -28.97 -23.12
CA PRO A 478 19.05 -28.31 -22.00
C PRO A 478 18.97 -26.78 -22.12
N TRP A 479 18.84 -26.08 -21.01
CA TRP A 479 18.77 -24.62 -20.97
C TRP A 479 19.91 -24.01 -20.17
N GLN A 480 20.20 -22.73 -20.46
CA GLN A 480 21.20 -21.91 -19.77
C GLN A 480 20.65 -20.51 -19.50
N ASN A 481 21.02 -19.90 -18.38
CA ASN A 481 20.66 -18.53 -18.04
C ASN A 481 21.73 -17.87 -17.18
N SER A 482 21.83 -16.54 -17.27
CA SER A 482 22.72 -15.73 -16.44
C SER A 482 21.93 -14.65 -15.75
N ASP A 483 21.94 -14.64 -14.42
CA ASP A 483 21.32 -13.59 -13.62
C ASP A 483 22.37 -12.63 -13.07
N ARG A 484 22.03 -11.33 -13.09
CA ARG A 484 22.81 -10.26 -12.45
C ARG A 484 21.97 -9.58 -11.38
N VAL A 485 22.22 -9.94 -10.14
CA VAL A 485 21.44 -9.48 -9.00
C VAL A 485 22.31 -8.80 -7.95
N ALA A 486 21.75 -7.82 -7.26
CA ALA A 486 22.44 -7.14 -6.19
C ALA A 486 21.68 -7.26 -4.86
N ILE A 487 22.40 -7.62 -3.81
CA ILE A 487 21.87 -7.69 -2.45
C ILE A 487 22.34 -6.45 -1.71
N THR A 488 21.41 -5.71 -1.11
CA THR A 488 21.75 -4.53 -0.30
C THR A 488 22.20 -4.98 1.08
N LEU A 489 23.40 -4.57 1.48
CA LEU A 489 23.89 -4.73 2.84
C LEU A 489 23.07 -3.81 3.76
N PRO A 490 22.52 -4.32 4.86
CA PRO A 490 21.73 -3.50 5.77
C PRO A 490 22.61 -2.42 6.39
N ALA A 491 22.16 -1.15 6.37
CA ALA A 491 22.88 -0.06 7.01
C ALA A 491 23.12 -0.38 8.50
N GLY A 492 24.37 -0.19 8.93
CA GLY A 492 24.87 -0.50 10.26
C GLY A 492 25.04 -1.98 10.57
N ALA A 493 25.00 -2.89 9.58
CA ALA A 493 25.35 -4.29 9.83
C ALA A 493 26.77 -4.37 10.42
N PRO A 494 26.98 -5.01 11.58
CA PRO A 494 28.24 -4.94 12.32
C PRO A 494 29.39 -5.65 11.58
N PRO A 495 30.65 -5.28 11.88
CA PRO A 495 31.81 -6.05 11.45
C PRO A 495 31.71 -7.53 11.79
N GLY A 496 32.25 -8.38 10.94
CA GLY A 496 32.30 -9.83 11.12
C GLY A 496 32.21 -10.61 9.82
N ASP A 497 32.26 -11.94 9.96
CA ASP A 497 32.16 -12.88 8.85
C ASP A 497 30.71 -13.30 8.61
N TYR A 498 30.23 -13.08 7.39
CA TYR A 498 28.87 -13.39 6.97
C TYR A 498 28.88 -14.52 5.94
N ASP A 499 28.03 -15.52 6.15
CA ASP A 499 27.83 -16.62 5.21
C ASP A 499 26.81 -16.21 4.13
N LEU A 500 27.23 -16.24 2.87
CA LEU A 500 26.37 -16.01 1.72
C LEU A 500 25.76 -17.34 1.29
N ARG A 501 24.45 -17.48 1.43
CA ARG A 501 23.74 -18.73 1.19
C ARG A 501 22.72 -18.61 0.08
N LEU A 502 22.51 -19.70 -0.65
CA LEU A 502 21.54 -19.79 -1.74
C LEU A 502 20.66 -21.04 -1.57
N SER A 503 19.36 -20.83 -1.73
CA SER A 503 18.34 -21.89 -1.75
C SER A 503 17.46 -21.75 -2.99
N LEU A 504 17.11 -22.86 -3.64
CA LEU A 504 16.06 -22.88 -4.67
C LEU A 504 14.69 -22.90 -4.01
N LEU A 505 13.71 -22.32 -4.70
CA LEU A 505 12.33 -22.17 -4.24
C LEU A 505 11.34 -22.76 -5.26
N ASP A 506 10.29 -23.40 -4.75
CA ASP A 506 9.14 -23.85 -5.53
C ASP A 506 8.15 -22.71 -5.83
N SER A 507 7.07 -23.05 -6.55
CA SER A 507 5.95 -22.13 -6.85
C SER A 507 5.31 -21.51 -5.61
N GLN A 508 5.37 -22.20 -4.46
CA GLN A 508 4.83 -21.78 -3.17
C GLN A 508 5.89 -21.03 -2.32
N ARG A 509 7.09 -20.81 -2.86
CA ARG A 509 8.27 -20.22 -2.20
C ARG A 509 8.81 -21.05 -1.03
N ASN A 510 8.61 -22.36 -1.03
CA ASN A 510 9.29 -23.27 -0.11
C ASN A 510 10.66 -23.65 -0.68
N VAL A 511 11.62 -23.91 0.22
CA VAL A 511 12.95 -24.34 -0.18
C VAL A 511 12.90 -25.73 -0.81
N ILE A 512 13.49 -25.87 -2.00
CA ILE A 512 13.68 -27.15 -2.68
C ILE A 512 15.12 -27.61 -2.44
N GLY A 513 15.29 -28.84 -1.96
CA GLY A 513 16.60 -29.43 -1.73
C GLY A 513 17.31 -28.78 -0.54
N SER A 514 18.61 -28.49 -0.70
CA SER A 514 19.45 -27.94 0.37
C SER A 514 19.68 -26.44 0.25
N ASP A 515 19.87 -25.80 1.40
CA ASP A 515 20.39 -24.44 1.53
C ASP A 515 21.92 -24.47 1.54
N VAL A 516 22.54 -23.88 0.52
CA VAL A 516 23.97 -24.04 0.23
C VAL A 516 24.74 -22.77 0.57
N SER A 517 25.83 -22.91 1.33
CA SER A 517 26.81 -21.83 1.51
C SER A 517 27.64 -21.68 0.23
N LEU A 518 27.58 -20.51 -0.39
CA LEU A 518 28.35 -20.15 -1.57
C LEU A 518 29.73 -19.57 -1.22
N GLY A 519 29.87 -18.99 -0.03
CA GLY A 519 31.12 -18.40 0.43
C GLY A 519 30.92 -17.44 1.60
N THR A 520 32.04 -16.99 2.17
CA THR A 520 32.05 -16.05 3.30
C THR A 520 32.42 -14.64 2.84
N ILE A 521 31.74 -13.65 3.40
CA ILE A 521 31.91 -12.22 3.15
C ILE A 521 32.32 -11.58 4.48
N THR A 522 33.49 -10.95 4.52
CA THR A 522 33.97 -10.25 5.71
C THR A 522 33.64 -8.76 5.63
N LEU A 523 33.06 -8.23 6.72
CA LEU A 523 32.88 -6.80 6.92
C LEU A 523 33.89 -6.31 7.96
N ASP A 524 34.76 -5.39 7.59
CA ASP A 524 35.77 -4.82 8.50
C ASP A 524 35.23 -3.67 9.37
N ALA A 525 34.18 -3.00 8.88
CA ALA A 525 33.51 -1.87 9.51
C ALA A 525 31.98 -2.06 9.42
N PRO A 526 31.18 -1.33 10.21
CA PRO A 526 29.73 -1.33 10.03
C PRO A 526 29.36 -1.02 8.57
N ALA A 527 28.45 -1.79 7.99
CA ALA A 527 28.07 -1.60 6.60
C ALA A 527 27.42 -0.23 6.40
N SER A 528 27.95 0.55 5.44
CA SER A 528 27.47 1.89 5.07
C SER A 528 27.60 2.97 6.16
N ASP A 529 28.23 4.09 5.80
CA ASP A 529 28.33 5.28 6.69
C ASP A 529 27.03 6.11 6.74
N VAL A 530 26.00 5.67 6.02
CA VAL A 530 24.73 6.38 5.90
C VAL A 530 23.83 6.05 7.06
N ALA A 531 23.29 7.09 7.70
CA ALA A 531 22.31 6.95 8.76
C ALA A 531 21.14 6.05 8.32
N PRO A 532 20.85 4.97 9.07
CA PRO A 532 19.70 4.12 8.79
C PRO A 532 18.40 4.91 8.95
N TRP A 533 17.36 4.48 8.23
CA TRP A 533 16.02 5.08 8.34
C TRP A 533 15.09 4.13 9.11
N PRO A 534 15.13 4.14 10.46
CA PRO A 534 14.25 3.28 11.27
C PRO A 534 12.79 3.62 11.03
N GLN A 535 11.93 2.62 11.23
CA GLN A 535 10.48 2.76 11.26
C GLN A 535 10.04 3.81 12.29
N HIS A 536 10.69 3.82 13.46
CA HIS A 536 10.48 4.82 14.50
C HIS A 536 11.78 5.59 14.76
N HIS A 537 11.89 6.77 14.15
CA HIS A 537 13.03 7.66 14.34
C HIS A 537 12.88 8.47 15.63
N ILE A 538 13.69 8.14 16.64
CA ILE A 538 13.71 8.79 17.95
C ILE A 538 15.17 9.10 18.27
N GLN A 539 15.71 10.11 17.60
CA GLN A 539 17.09 10.52 17.83
C GLN A 539 17.23 11.09 19.24
N VAL A 540 17.96 10.40 20.11
CA VAL A 540 18.26 10.84 21.48
C VAL A 540 19.75 10.77 21.72
N HIS A 541 20.32 11.89 22.16
CA HIS A 541 21.75 12.00 22.38
C HIS A 541 22.17 11.46 23.75
N GLY A 542 23.25 10.68 23.76
CA GLY A 542 23.92 10.21 24.97
C GLY A 542 25.33 10.76 25.07
N GLU A 543 26.03 10.48 26.16
CA GLU A 543 27.41 10.97 26.34
C GLU A 543 28.41 10.28 25.40
N ALA A 544 28.30 8.96 25.24
CA ALA A 544 29.17 8.14 24.38
C ALA A 544 28.44 7.49 23.20
N ILE A 545 27.10 7.44 23.25
CA ILE A 545 26.28 6.73 22.26
C ILE A 545 24.91 7.40 22.11
N ASP A 546 24.56 7.68 20.87
CA ASP A 546 23.24 8.16 20.51
C ASP A 546 22.35 7.00 20.07
N PHE A 547 21.06 7.13 20.37
CA PHE A 547 20.03 6.24 19.85
C PHE A 547 19.38 6.91 18.64
N LEU A 548 19.38 6.25 17.49
CA LEU A 548 18.81 6.80 16.24
C LEU A 548 17.34 6.40 16.07
N GLY A 549 16.94 5.28 16.65
CA GLY A 549 15.57 4.75 16.56
C GLY A 549 15.53 3.24 16.54
N TYR A 550 14.37 2.70 16.17
CA TYR A 550 14.13 1.26 16.17
C TYR A 550 13.11 0.81 15.12
N ASP A 551 13.21 -0.46 14.75
CA ASP A 551 12.11 -1.20 14.12
C ASP A 551 11.52 -2.15 15.16
N LEU A 552 10.20 -2.12 15.27
CA LEU A 552 9.44 -3.00 16.17
C LEU A 552 8.39 -3.71 15.34
N GLN A 553 8.35 -5.03 15.42
CA GLN A 553 7.38 -5.83 14.69
C GLN A 553 5.94 -5.38 15.02
N GLU A 554 5.27 -4.78 14.03
CA GLU A 554 3.88 -4.37 14.14
C GLU A 554 2.94 -5.57 14.04
N GLY A 555 1.74 -5.39 14.58
CA GLY A 555 0.69 -6.39 14.53
C GLY A 555 0.22 -6.82 15.91
N VAL A 556 -0.69 -7.78 15.89
CA VAL A 556 -1.23 -8.42 17.08
C VAL A 556 -0.37 -9.62 17.39
N HIS A 557 0.28 -9.61 18.56
CA HIS A 557 1.13 -10.70 19.03
C HIS A 557 0.34 -11.59 19.98
N ARG A 558 0.84 -12.80 20.22
CA ARG A 558 0.22 -13.78 21.13
C ARG A 558 1.24 -14.30 22.14
N PRO A 559 0.77 -14.87 23.26
CA PRO A 559 1.66 -15.60 24.16
C PRO A 559 2.41 -16.71 23.41
N GLY A 560 3.70 -16.87 23.66
CA GLY A 560 4.58 -17.81 22.96
C GLY A 560 5.22 -17.27 21.67
N ASP A 561 4.82 -16.09 21.17
CA ASP A 561 5.50 -15.47 20.04
C ASP A 561 6.91 -14.98 20.39
N ALA A 562 7.73 -14.70 19.39
CA ALA A 562 9.00 -14.01 19.54
C ALA A 562 8.88 -12.63 18.92
N LEU A 563 9.05 -11.58 19.74
CA LEU A 563 8.97 -10.21 19.28
C LEU A 563 10.32 -9.79 18.68
N HIS A 564 10.36 -9.52 17.38
CA HIS A 564 11.57 -9.03 16.71
C HIS A 564 11.75 -7.53 16.93
N VAL A 565 12.95 -7.14 17.38
CA VAL A 565 13.33 -5.75 17.67
C VAL A 565 14.66 -5.45 17.01
N THR A 566 14.70 -4.40 16.21
CA THR A 566 15.94 -3.82 15.69
C THR A 566 16.20 -2.49 16.36
N LEU A 567 17.43 -2.28 16.83
CA LEU A 567 17.86 -1.01 17.40
C LEU A 567 18.99 -0.41 16.57
N PHE A 568 18.97 0.92 16.41
CA PHE A 568 19.96 1.66 15.65
C PHE A 568 20.66 2.68 16.54
N TRP A 569 21.99 2.69 16.44
CA TRP A 569 22.88 3.43 17.31
C TRP A 569 23.85 4.27 16.50
N GLN A 570 24.31 5.38 17.07
CA GLN A 570 25.46 6.13 16.56
C GLN A 570 26.47 6.25 17.70
N THR A 571 27.66 5.72 17.50
CA THR A 571 28.71 5.69 18.51
C THR A 571 29.60 6.92 18.37
N HIS A 572 30.00 7.50 19.50
CA HIS A 572 30.97 8.61 19.57
C HIS A 572 32.29 8.19 20.24
N GLY A 573 32.42 6.88 20.52
CA GLY A 573 33.56 6.25 21.14
C GLY A 573 33.19 4.93 21.83
N ALA A 574 34.20 4.11 22.12
CA ALA A 574 34.02 2.82 22.79
C ALA A 574 33.36 2.94 24.18
N LEU A 575 32.37 2.09 24.45
CA LEU A 575 31.72 1.98 25.76
C LEU A 575 32.55 1.07 26.67
N THR A 576 33.35 1.69 27.55
CA THR A 576 34.24 0.98 28.50
C THR A 576 33.81 1.24 29.95
N PRO A 577 33.60 0.20 30.78
CA PRO A 577 33.70 -1.24 30.48
C PRO A 577 32.55 -1.71 29.57
N ALA A 578 32.57 -2.98 29.14
CA ALA A 578 31.53 -3.53 28.25
C ALA A 578 30.13 -3.43 28.87
N HIS A 579 29.14 -3.05 28.07
CA HIS A 579 27.74 -2.87 28.47
C HIS A 579 26.86 -3.98 27.88
N ASN A 580 25.83 -4.38 28.63
CA ASN A 580 24.76 -5.25 28.16
C ASN A 580 23.55 -4.43 27.71
N LEU A 581 22.80 -4.96 26.75
CA LEU A 581 21.46 -4.51 26.40
C LEU A 581 20.44 -5.18 27.30
N PHE A 582 19.50 -4.39 27.83
CA PHE A 582 18.22 -4.91 28.30
C PHE A 582 17.11 -4.54 27.32
N LEU A 583 16.21 -5.49 27.06
CA LEU A 583 14.87 -5.22 26.53
C LEU A 583 13.87 -5.66 27.58
N GLN A 584 12.83 -4.86 27.85
CA GLN A 584 11.83 -5.20 28.85
C GLN A 584 10.43 -4.87 28.35
N LEU A 585 9.53 -5.82 28.51
CA LEU A 585 8.10 -5.64 28.31
C LEU A 585 7.45 -5.36 29.66
N LEU A 586 6.78 -4.22 29.79
CA LEU A 586 6.18 -3.74 31.02
C LEU A 586 4.66 -3.81 30.98
N ASP A 587 4.04 -4.28 32.06
CA ASP A 587 2.59 -4.22 32.26
C ASP A 587 2.10 -2.79 32.54
N SER A 588 0.78 -2.62 32.71
CA SER A 588 0.16 -1.32 33.03
C SER A 588 0.58 -0.73 34.39
N LYS A 589 1.22 -1.52 35.26
CA LYS A 589 1.77 -1.11 36.56
C LYS A 589 3.29 -0.89 36.51
N GLY A 590 3.91 -1.01 35.33
CA GLY A 590 5.36 -0.85 35.14
C GLY A 590 6.19 -2.07 35.57
N ARG A 591 5.57 -3.24 35.77
CA ARG A 591 6.29 -4.47 36.13
C ARG A 591 6.80 -5.16 34.88
N VAL A 592 8.04 -5.65 34.94
CA VAL A 592 8.64 -6.45 33.86
C VAL A 592 7.93 -7.81 33.79
N VAL A 593 7.33 -8.12 32.66
CA VAL A 593 6.66 -9.41 32.38
C VAL A 593 7.44 -10.28 31.40
N ALA A 594 8.32 -9.69 30.60
CA ALA A 594 9.28 -10.38 29.74
C ALA A 594 10.54 -9.52 29.63
N GLY A 595 11.71 -10.15 29.49
CA GLY A 595 12.96 -9.42 29.34
C GLY A 595 14.03 -10.18 28.58
N TYR A 596 14.93 -9.42 27.96
CA TYR A 596 16.18 -9.86 27.35
C TYR A 596 17.32 -9.15 28.05
N ASP A 597 18.40 -9.86 28.35
CA ASP A 597 19.58 -9.32 29.03
C ASP A 597 20.85 -10.03 28.55
N ALA A 598 21.62 -9.37 27.68
CA ALA A 598 22.86 -9.90 27.11
C ALA A 598 23.65 -8.79 26.40
N PRO A 599 24.91 -9.03 25.99
CA PRO A 599 25.62 -8.12 25.08
C PRO A 599 24.78 -7.82 23.82
N PRO A 600 24.76 -6.55 23.33
CA PRO A 600 23.96 -6.21 22.16
C PRO A 600 24.36 -6.96 20.88
N ILE A 601 25.64 -7.33 20.76
CA ILE A 601 26.18 -8.20 19.70
C ILE A 601 27.13 -9.18 20.39
N VAL A 602 26.92 -10.48 20.18
CA VAL A 602 27.66 -11.54 20.90
C VAL A 602 29.14 -11.58 20.52
N TRP A 603 29.46 -11.34 19.24
CA TRP A 603 30.83 -11.41 18.72
C TRP A 603 31.55 -10.05 18.68
N LEU A 604 30.84 -8.95 18.99
CA LEU A 604 31.39 -7.59 18.93
C LEU A 604 31.06 -6.84 20.24
N PRO A 605 31.94 -6.88 21.25
CA PRO A 605 31.70 -6.24 22.53
C PRO A 605 31.61 -4.71 22.37
N THR A 606 30.86 -4.04 23.26
CA THR A 606 30.67 -2.57 23.18
C THR A 606 31.95 -1.76 23.39
N THR A 607 33.01 -2.38 23.91
CA THR A 607 34.35 -1.79 24.01
C THR A 607 35.05 -1.69 22.66
N ALA A 608 34.56 -2.40 21.64
CA ALA A 608 35.06 -2.34 20.26
C ALA A 608 34.19 -1.46 19.36
N TRP A 609 33.19 -0.76 19.93
CA TRP A 609 32.30 0.14 19.19
C TRP A 609 32.95 1.51 19.00
N ASP A 610 34.11 1.53 18.35
CA ASP A 610 34.88 2.73 18.04
C ASP A 610 34.80 3.02 16.54
N PHE A 611 33.57 3.28 16.08
CA PHE A 611 33.26 3.55 14.68
C PHE A 611 32.49 4.88 14.57
N GLU A 612 32.77 5.64 13.50
CA GLU A 612 31.99 6.84 13.14
C GLU A 612 30.70 6.47 12.39
N ALA A 613 30.60 5.25 11.86
CA ALA A 613 29.42 4.76 11.15
C ALA A 613 28.32 4.32 12.12
N PRO A 614 27.03 4.48 11.75
CA PRO A 614 25.91 3.94 12.51
C PRO A 614 26.01 2.42 12.70
N LEU A 615 25.53 1.90 13.83
CA LEU A 615 25.51 0.49 14.16
C LEU A 615 24.09 -0.02 14.39
N ARG A 616 23.79 -1.22 13.89
CA ARG A 616 22.50 -1.88 14.01
C ARG A 616 22.62 -3.16 14.84
N THR A 617 21.66 -3.40 15.72
CA THR A 617 21.56 -4.65 16.50
C THR A 617 20.18 -5.28 16.35
N GLN A 618 20.10 -6.60 16.21
CA GLN A 618 18.86 -7.36 15.99
C GLN A 618 18.59 -8.36 17.12
N HIS A 619 17.40 -8.30 17.70
CA HIS A 619 17.02 -9.03 18.91
C HIS A 619 15.66 -9.69 18.77
N GLU A 620 15.50 -10.79 19.49
CA GLU A 620 14.24 -11.50 19.65
C GLU A 620 13.91 -11.54 21.14
N LEU A 621 12.73 -11.07 21.51
CA LEU A 621 12.21 -11.16 22.86
C LEU A 621 11.10 -12.23 22.89
N PRO A 622 11.35 -13.43 23.43
CA PRO A 622 10.32 -14.44 23.63
C PRO A 622 9.23 -13.91 24.55
N LEU A 623 7.98 -14.05 24.13
CA LEU A 623 6.79 -13.66 24.88
C LEU A 623 6.32 -14.86 25.70
N PRO A 624 6.28 -14.78 27.05
CA PRO A 624 5.87 -15.91 27.88
C PRO A 624 4.46 -16.43 27.55
N ALA A 625 4.29 -17.75 27.58
CA ALA A 625 3.01 -18.42 27.31
C ALA A 625 1.88 -17.99 28.25
N GLN A 626 2.19 -17.51 29.45
CA GLN A 626 1.22 -17.09 30.46
C GLN A 626 0.85 -15.59 30.37
N LEU A 627 1.35 -14.86 29.36
CA LEU A 627 1.03 -13.45 29.21
C LEU A 627 -0.48 -13.24 29.05
N SER A 628 -1.03 -12.32 29.86
CA SER A 628 -2.42 -11.94 29.74
C SER A 628 -2.64 -11.05 28.51
N PRO A 629 -3.82 -11.11 27.86
CA PRO A 629 -4.15 -10.20 26.76
C PRO A 629 -4.14 -8.75 27.23
N GLY A 630 -3.64 -7.83 26.40
CA GLY A 630 -3.60 -6.41 26.72
C GLY A 630 -2.47 -5.64 26.05
N ALA A 631 -2.37 -4.35 26.40
CA ALA A 631 -1.33 -3.47 25.89
C ALA A 631 -0.19 -3.33 26.90
N TYR A 632 1.02 -3.59 26.44
CA TYR A 632 2.26 -3.53 27.21
C TYR A 632 3.18 -2.43 26.66
N THR A 633 4.07 -1.89 27.49
CA THR A 633 5.09 -0.92 27.06
C THR A 633 6.42 -1.63 26.88
N MET A 634 7.05 -1.47 25.72
CA MET A 634 8.39 -1.98 25.47
C MET A 634 9.42 -0.89 25.78
N ILE A 635 10.46 -1.25 26.53
CA ILE A 635 11.62 -0.37 26.79
C ILE A 635 12.93 -1.08 26.47
N ALA A 636 13.97 -0.30 26.18
CA ALA A 636 15.33 -0.78 25.97
C ALA A 636 16.36 0.12 26.66
N GLY A 637 17.56 -0.38 26.89
CA GLY A 637 18.66 0.45 27.35
C GLY A 637 19.94 -0.35 27.53
N LEU A 638 21.04 0.37 27.75
CA LEU A 638 22.35 -0.22 28.00
C LEU A 638 22.71 -0.06 29.46
N TYR A 639 23.41 -1.05 30.04
CA TYR A 639 23.89 -0.97 31.40
C TYR A 639 25.22 -1.69 31.58
N ASN A 640 26.00 -1.25 32.56
CA ASN A 640 27.24 -1.90 32.95
C ASN A 640 26.90 -3.12 33.82
N PRO A 641 27.21 -4.36 33.36
CA PRO A 641 26.86 -5.58 34.08
C PRO A 641 27.64 -5.76 35.39
N GLN A 642 28.74 -5.03 35.61
CA GLN A 642 29.55 -5.15 36.83
C GLN A 642 28.95 -4.42 38.02
N ASN A 643 28.24 -3.31 37.79
CA ASN A 643 27.71 -2.46 38.86
C ASN A 643 26.22 -2.09 38.70
N GLY A 644 25.58 -2.49 37.60
CA GLY A 644 24.18 -2.20 37.31
C GLY A 644 23.89 -0.77 36.84
N ALA A 645 24.92 0.07 36.65
CA ALA A 645 24.74 1.46 36.23
C ALA A 645 24.22 1.51 34.78
N ARG A 646 23.12 2.24 34.56
CA ARG A 646 22.51 2.39 33.23
C ARG A 646 23.09 3.58 32.47
N VAL A 647 23.12 3.46 31.16
CA VAL A 647 23.43 4.59 30.26
C VAL A 647 22.26 5.56 30.30
N HIS A 648 22.58 6.84 30.41
CA HIS A 648 21.59 7.92 30.43
C HIS A 648 21.54 8.66 29.09
N TRP A 649 20.32 8.87 28.61
CA TRP A 649 19.99 9.71 27.46
C TRP A 649 19.17 10.91 27.95
N GLY A 650 19.87 12.00 28.29
CA GLY A 650 19.28 13.13 28.99
C GLY A 650 18.87 12.77 30.43
N GLN A 651 17.58 12.89 30.76
CA GLN A 651 17.04 12.53 32.08
C GLN A 651 16.54 11.08 32.17
N HIS A 652 16.63 10.32 31.08
CA HIS A 652 16.11 8.96 30.98
C HIS A 652 17.25 7.93 31.01
N ASP A 653 17.07 6.84 31.74
CA ASP A 653 17.98 5.68 31.81
C ASP A 653 17.45 4.47 31.01
N ALA A 654 16.35 4.69 30.27
CA ALA A 654 15.69 3.73 29.39
C ALA A 654 14.99 4.46 28.24
N LEU A 655 14.96 3.81 27.08
CA LEU A 655 14.35 4.24 25.84
C LEU A 655 12.98 3.57 25.69
N VAL A 656 11.92 4.34 25.48
CA VAL A 656 10.57 3.79 25.27
C VAL A 656 10.38 3.47 23.80
N LEU A 657 10.24 2.18 23.47
CA LEU A 657 10.06 1.68 22.10
C LEU A 657 8.59 1.57 21.69
N GLY A 658 7.65 2.01 22.53
CA GLY A 658 6.22 2.05 22.20
C GLY A 658 5.41 0.91 22.82
N LYS A 659 4.26 0.62 22.19
CA LYS A 659 3.24 -0.31 22.72
C LYS A 659 3.22 -1.62 21.95
N VAL A 660 3.11 -2.72 22.67
CA VAL A 660 2.92 -4.08 22.12
C VAL A 660 1.56 -4.59 22.59
N VAL A 661 0.73 -5.03 21.65
CA VAL A 661 -0.61 -5.56 21.95
C VAL A 661 -0.58 -7.08 21.87
N ILE A 662 -0.92 -7.72 22.99
CA ILE A 662 -1.05 -9.17 23.10
C ILE A 662 -2.54 -9.53 22.98
N ALA A 663 -2.89 -10.35 22.01
CA ALA A 663 -4.23 -10.91 21.86
C ALA A 663 -4.46 -12.14 22.75
N GLU A 664 -5.74 -12.44 22.92
CA GLU A 664 -6.19 -13.68 23.54
C GLU A 664 -5.89 -14.89 22.65
N ARG A 665 -5.42 -15.95 23.29
CA ARG A 665 -5.29 -17.29 22.72
C ARG A 665 -6.31 -18.20 23.42
N PRO A 666 -7.18 -18.91 22.68
CA PRO A 666 -8.05 -19.90 23.28
C PRO A 666 -7.24 -21.04 23.90
N HIS A 667 -7.57 -21.40 25.14
CA HIS A 667 -6.99 -22.52 25.87
C HIS A 667 -8.06 -23.61 26.06
N SER A 668 -7.71 -24.86 25.77
CA SER A 668 -8.58 -26.01 26.05
C SER A 668 -7.98 -26.90 27.13
N TYR A 669 -8.74 -27.12 28.20
CA TYR A 669 -8.41 -28.09 29.25
C TYR A 669 -9.41 -29.26 29.27
N GLN A 670 -10.28 -29.31 28.27
CA GLN A 670 -11.20 -30.43 28.08
C GLN A 670 -10.45 -31.52 27.30
N MET A 671 -10.33 -32.70 27.92
CA MET A 671 -9.67 -33.83 27.30
C MET A 671 -10.40 -34.24 26.01
N PRO A 672 -9.71 -34.32 24.86
CA PRO A 672 -10.30 -34.81 23.63
C PRO A 672 -10.50 -36.33 23.70
N HIS A 673 -11.39 -36.84 22.85
CA HIS A 673 -11.70 -38.26 22.71
C HIS A 673 -11.36 -38.73 21.28
N PRO A 674 -10.06 -38.92 20.97
CA PRO A 674 -9.67 -39.42 19.66
C PRO A 674 -10.23 -40.82 19.42
N GLN A 675 -10.59 -41.11 18.17
CA GLN A 675 -11.02 -42.42 17.69
C GLN A 675 -9.87 -43.44 17.78
N HIS A 676 -8.64 -43.02 17.49
CA HIS A 676 -7.44 -43.85 17.59
C HIS A 676 -6.55 -43.35 18.72
N LEU A 677 -6.46 -44.12 19.81
CA LEU A 677 -5.63 -43.79 20.97
C LEU A 677 -4.19 -44.29 20.80
N LEU A 678 -3.22 -43.45 21.20
CA LEU A 678 -1.78 -43.77 21.17
C LEU A 678 -1.13 -43.63 22.55
N ASP A 679 -1.35 -42.49 23.22
CA ASP A 679 -0.76 -42.12 24.52
C ASP A 679 0.79 -42.23 24.56
N LEU A 680 1.46 -41.54 23.63
CA LEU A 680 2.92 -41.57 23.48
C LEU A 680 3.56 -40.28 24.00
N THR A 681 4.60 -40.41 24.82
CA THR A 681 5.27 -39.25 25.45
C THR A 681 6.50 -38.82 24.66
N LEU A 682 6.63 -37.53 24.41
CA LEU A 682 7.80 -36.87 23.84
C LEU A 682 8.80 -36.49 24.94
N LEU A 683 10.07 -36.39 24.56
CA LEU A 683 11.08 -35.76 25.38
C LEU A 683 10.63 -34.34 25.78
N GLY A 684 10.59 -34.07 27.08
CA GLY A 684 9.98 -32.84 27.64
C GLY A 684 8.58 -33.05 28.25
N GLY A 685 7.99 -34.24 28.12
CA GLY A 685 6.78 -34.65 28.85
C GLY A 685 5.46 -34.36 28.13
N HIS A 686 5.50 -33.85 26.90
CA HIS A 686 4.32 -33.67 26.05
C HIS A 686 3.81 -35.02 25.57
N THR A 687 2.50 -35.17 25.38
CA THR A 687 1.91 -36.48 25.03
C THR A 687 1.08 -36.37 23.76
N LEU A 688 1.32 -37.24 22.78
CA LEU A 688 0.40 -37.49 21.67
C LEU A 688 -0.67 -38.48 22.14
N LEU A 689 -1.88 -37.98 22.38
CA LEU A 689 -2.98 -38.77 22.92
C LEU A 689 -3.56 -39.72 21.87
N GLY A 690 -3.62 -39.29 20.62
CA GLY A 690 -4.27 -40.02 19.54
C GLY A 690 -4.50 -39.16 18.30
N TYR A 691 -5.22 -39.74 17.33
CA TYR A 691 -5.50 -39.10 16.05
C TYR A 691 -6.85 -39.54 15.45
N ASP A 692 -7.39 -38.69 14.58
CA ASP A 692 -8.61 -38.92 13.80
C ASP A 692 -8.39 -38.69 12.31
N PHE A 693 -9.25 -39.31 11.49
CA PHE A 693 -9.35 -39.08 10.05
C PHE A 693 -10.71 -38.47 9.70
N SER A 694 -10.74 -37.63 8.68
CA SER A 694 -11.99 -37.23 8.04
C SER A 694 -12.54 -38.36 7.14
N ASP A 695 -13.83 -38.67 7.26
CA ASP A 695 -14.52 -39.61 6.37
C ASP A 695 -15.14 -38.91 5.15
N PRO A 696 -15.12 -39.52 3.94
CA PRO A 696 -14.52 -40.82 3.61
C PRO A 696 -13.05 -40.70 3.16
N VAL A 697 -12.24 -41.72 3.47
CA VAL A 697 -10.86 -41.85 2.93
C VAL A 697 -10.93 -42.45 1.52
N GLN A 698 -10.68 -41.64 0.49
CA GLN A 698 -10.77 -42.06 -0.93
C GLN A 698 -9.64 -41.46 -1.78
N PRO A 699 -9.16 -42.16 -2.84
CA PRO A 699 -8.20 -41.58 -3.79
C PRO A 699 -8.71 -40.25 -4.35
N GLY A 700 -7.82 -39.25 -4.46
CA GLY A 700 -8.14 -37.91 -4.98
C GLY A 700 -9.02 -37.03 -4.11
N ALA A 701 -9.50 -37.52 -2.97
CA ALA A 701 -10.22 -36.71 -2.00
C ALA A 701 -9.25 -36.07 -0.98
N PRO A 702 -9.56 -34.86 -0.47
CA PRO A 702 -8.83 -34.30 0.66
C PRO A 702 -9.12 -35.13 1.92
N LEU A 703 -8.05 -35.59 2.58
CA LEU A 703 -8.05 -36.26 3.87
C LEU A 703 -7.52 -35.28 4.92
N THR A 704 -8.28 -35.03 5.99
CA THR A 704 -7.75 -34.31 7.16
C THR A 704 -7.35 -35.31 8.23
N VAL A 705 -6.09 -35.22 8.69
CA VAL A 705 -5.57 -35.92 9.85
C VAL A 705 -5.59 -34.95 11.04
N THR A 706 -6.33 -35.26 12.09
CA THR A 706 -6.34 -34.44 13.32
C THR A 706 -5.56 -35.15 14.42
N LEU A 707 -4.50 -34.52 14.93
CA LEU A 707 -3.65 -34.99 16.01
C LEU A 707 -4.04 -34.31 17.32
N TYR A 708 -4.06 -35.07 18.42
CA TYR A 708 -4.43 -34.54 19.73
C TYR A 708 -3.26 -34.61 20.70
N TRP A 709 -2.81 -33.45 21.15
CA TRP A 709 -1.67 -33.31 22.06
C TRP A 709 -2.12 -32.93 23.47
N ARG A 710 -1.42 -33.42 24.49
CA ARG A 710 -1.44 -32.88 25.86
C ARG A 710 -0.10 -32.22 26.16
N ALA A 711 -0.14 -30.94 26.46
CA ALA A 711 1.05 -30.16 26.78
C ALA A 711 1.50 -30.34 28.24
N ALA A 712 2.79 -30.55 28.45
CA ALA A 712 3.43 -30.43 29.77
C ALA A 712 3.78 -28.99 30.14
N GLY A 713 3.87 -28.09 29.16
CA GLY A 713 4.28 -26.69 29.33
C GLY A 713 4.77 -26.11 28.01
N PRO A 714 5.38 -24.91 28.01
CA PRO A 714 5.92 -24.29 26.80
C PRO A 714 7.26 -24.95 26.43
N LEU A 715 7.46 -25.22 25.13
CA LEU A 715 8.74 -25.67 24.61
C LEU A 715 9.70 -24.48 24.41
N SER A 716 11.01 -24.75 24.35
CA SER A 716 12.05 -23.72 24.13
C SER A 716 12.10 -23.19 22.70
N SER A 717 11.56 -23.95 21.75
CA SER A 717 11.61 -23.68 20.32
C SER A 717 10.22 -23.86 19.70
N ARG A 718 9.97 -23.19 18.57
CA ARG A 718 8.75 -23.39 17.77
C ARG A 718 8.92 -24.61 16.87
N TYR A 719 8.56 -25.77 17.39
CA TYR A 719 8.54 -27.02 16.63
C TYR A 719 7.42 -27.02 15.59
N ARG A 720 7.70 -27.60 14.42
CA ARG A 720 6.69 -27.99 13.42
C ARG A 720 6.37 -29.47 13.59
N VAL A 721 5.09 -29.78 13.44
CA VAL A 721 4.59 -31.14 13.29
C VAL A 721 4.67 -31.49 11.81
N PHE A 722 5.28 -32.63 11.50
CA PHE A 722 5.27 -33.19 10.16
C PHE A 722 4.32 -34.38 10.10
N VAL A 723 3.58 -34.46 9.00
CA VAL A 723 2.73 -35.60 8.66
C VAL A 723 3.04 -36.00 7.23
N HIS A 724 3.71 -37.13 7.05
CA HIS A 724 4.13 -37.63 5.74
C HIS A 724 3.34 -38.87 5.37
N LEU A 725 2.72 -38.89 4.18
CA LEU A 725 2.11 -40.09 3.62
C LEU A 725 3.18 -40.90 2.91
N LEU A 726 3.37 -42.14 3.35
CA LEU A 726 4.33 -43.09 2.81
C LEU A 726 3.63 -44.17 2.00
N ASP A 727 4.28 -44.64 0.94
CA ASP A 727 3.89 -45.87 0.25
C ASP A 727 4.45 -47.15 0.91
N ASP A 728 4.21 -48.31 0.29
CA ASP A 728 4.66 -49.62 0.76
C ASP A 728 6.18 -49.83 0.66
N HIS A 729 6.91 -48.86 0.09
CA HIS A 729 8.36 -48.83 -0.03
C HIS A 729 8.98 -47.71 0.84
N ASP A 730 8.23 -47.17 1.82
CA ASP A 730 8.62 -46.06 2.69
C ASP A 730 8.97 -44.76 1.91
N THR A 731 8.43 -44.59 0.70
CA THR A 731 8.64 -43.38 -0.10
C THR A 731 7.57 -42.33 0.26
N ILE A 732 8.02 -41.11 0.59
CA ILE A 732 7.11 -39.98 0.85
C ILE A 732 6.39 -39.60 -0.44
N LEU A 733 5.07 -39.78 -0.45
CA LEU A 733 4.18 -39.37 -1.53
C LEU A 733 3.71 -37.92 -1.35
N ILE A 734 3.31 -37.56 -0.12
CA ILE A 734 2.74 -36.26 0.27
C ILE A 734 3.25 -35.90 1.65
N GLN A 735 3.40 -34.62 1.93
CA GLN A 735 3.79 -34.11 3.25
C GLN A 735 3.00 -32.85 3.61
N ASP A 736 2.64 -32.72 4.88
CA ASP A 736 2.22 -31.45 5.50
C ASP A 736 3.06 -31.21 6.76
N ASP A 737 3.95 -30.24 6.66
CA ASP A 737 4.76 -29.78 7.78
C ASP A 737 4.22 -28.43 8.21
N ALA A 738 3.76 -28.28 9.45
CA ALA A 738 3.17 -27.03 9.94
C ALA A 738 3.42 -26.81 11.43
N GLU A 739 3.35 -25.56 11.89
CA GLU A 739 3.18 -25.31 13.33
C GLU A 739 1.79 -25.77 13.78
N PRO A 740 1.63 -26.22 15.03
CA PRO A 740 0.36 -26.74 15.51
C PRO A 740 -0.81 -25.76 15.35
N ASP A 741 -1.94 -26.30 14.93
CA ASP A 741 -3.17 -25.59 14.57
C ASP A 741 -2.88 -24.43 13.60
N ARG A 742 -2.05 -24.69 12.57
CA ARG A 742 -1.62 -23.69 11.57
C ARG A 742 -1.02 -22.42 12.21
N GLY A 743 -0.26 -22.60 13.29
CA GLY A 743 0.41 -21.52 14.03
C GLY A 743 -0.50 -20.77 15.01
N GLN A 744 -1.74 -21.24 15.24
CA GLN A 744 -2.59 -20.68 16.30
C GLN A 744 -2.11 -21.09 17.71
N HIS A 745 -1.46 -22.26 17.82
CA HIS A 745 -0.96 -22.82 19.07
C HIS A 745 0.51 -23.22 18.94
N PRO A 746 1.44 -22.26 18.73
CA PRO A 746 2.85 -22.59 18.65
C PRO A 746 3.29 -23.28 19.94
N THR A 747 4.21 -24.23 19.81
CA THR A 747 4.69 -25.07 20.92
C THR A 747 5.29 -24.28 22.09
N THR A 748 5.79 -23.09 21.83
CA THR A 748 6.26 -22.11 22.83
C THR A 748 5.13 -21.45 23.65
N SER A 749 3.87 -21.57 23.20
CA SER A 749 2.68 -21.01 23.86
C SER A 749 1.94 -22.02 24.74
N TRP A 750 2.34 -23.28 24.70
CA TRP A 750 1.63 -24.37 25.35
C TRP A 750 1.65 -24.21 26.87
N LEU A 751 0.49 -24.41 27.52
CA LEU A 751 0.38 -24.37 28.98
C LEU A 751 0.31 -25.77 29.58
N PRO A 752 0.79 -25.96 30.83
CA PRO A 752 0.69 -27.26 31.49
C PRO A 752 -0.77 -27.77 31.55
N GLY A 753 -0.99 -29.00 31.11
CA GLY A 753 -2.29 -29.67 31.11
C GLY A 753 -3.23 -29.24 29.98
N GLU A 754 -2.79 -28.36 29.09
CA GLU A 754 -3.57 -27.94 27.92
C GLU A 754 -3.65 -29.04 26.86
N TYR A 755 -4.78 -29.11 26.17
CA TYR A 755 -5.01 -29.99 25.05
C TYR A 755 -5.06 -29.21 23.73
N ILE A 756 -4.33 -29.69 22.72
CA ILE A 756 -4.24 -29.08 21.39
C ILE A 756 -4.80 -30.04 20.35
N SER A 757 -5.74 -29.56 19.55
CA SER A 757 -6.25 -30.26 18.37
C SER A 757 -5.59 -29.67 17.13
N ASP A 758 -4.79 -30.47 16.43
CA ASP A 758 -3.93 -30.02 15.34
C ASP A 758 -4.33 -30.70 14.03
N SER A 759 -4.68 -29.93 12.99
CA SER A 759 -5.30 -30.47 11.77
C SER A 759 -4.42 -30.32 10.53
N HIS A 760 -4.15 -31.46 9.89
CA HIS A 760 -3.27 -31.63 8.74
C HIS A 760 -4.05 -32.17 7.52
N PRO A 761 -4.53 -31.31 6.61
CA PRO A 761 -5.08 -31.71 5.33
C PRO A 761 -3.99 -32.24 4.38
N LEU A 762 -4.27 -33.41 3.80
CA LEU A 762 -3.48 -34.12 2.80
C LEU A 762 -4.39 -34.41 1.60
N THR A 763 -3.87 -34.34 0.37
CA THR A 763 -4.64 -34.68 -0.84
C THR A 763 -4.14 -36.02 -1.37
N LEU A 764 -4.91 -37.09 -1.21
CA LEU A 764 -4.48 -38.45 -1.59
C LEU A 764 -4.29 -38.57 -3.11
N PRO A 765 -3.31 -39.35 -3.61
CA PRO A 765 -3.09 -39.51 -5.05
C PRO A 765 -4.27 -40.21 -5.75
N ASP A 766 -4.66 -39.72 -6.94
CA ASP A 766 -5.77 -40.25 -7.74
C ASP A 766 -5.44 -41.60 -8.42
N ASP A 767 -4.16 -41.89 -8.63
CA ASP A 767 -3.66 -42.93 -9.54
C ASP A 767 -3.43 -44.29 -8.87
N ARG A 768 -3.60 -44.39 -7.55
CA ARG A 768 -3.28 -45.58 -6.77
C ARG A 768 -4.39 -45.92 -5.76
N PRO A 769 -4.68 -47.22 -5.54
CA PRO A 769 -5.60 -47.63 -4.48
C PRO A 769 -5.00 -47.28 -3.10
N VAL A 770 -5.83 -46.79 -2.18
CA VAL A 770 -5.47 -46.46 -0.78
C VAL A 770 -5.24 -47.74 0.04
N ARG A 771 -4.29 -48.58 -0.35
CA ARG A 771 -3.90 -49.78 0.38
C ARG A 771 -2.38 -49.80 0.53
N GLY A 772 -1.92 -50.08 1.75
CA GLY A 772 -0.49 -50.12 2.07
C GLY A 772 0.13 -48.76 2.37
N TYR A 773 -0.68 -47.71 2.48
CA TYR A 773 -0.19 -46.40 2.90
C TYR A 773 -0.10 -46.29 4.42
N SER A 774 0.92 -45.58 4.88
CA SER A 774 1.10 -45.24 6.28
C SER A 774 1.40 -43.74 6.43
N LEU A 775 1.17 -43.21 7.62
CA LEU A 775 1.50 -41.84 7.97
C LEU A 775 2.67 -41.85 8.95
N GLU A 776 3.75 -41.17 8.59
CA GLU A 776 4.84 -40.82 9.49
C GLU A 776 4.51 -39.48 10.17
N ILE A 777 4.53 -39.45 11.51
CA ILE A 777 4.19 -38.28 12.32
C ILE A 777 5.29 -38.00 13.33
N GLY A 778 5.72 -36.74 13.45
CA GLY A 778 6.65 -36.32 14.49
C GLY A 778 6.77 -34.80 14.59
N LEU A 779 7.71 -34.34 15.41
CA LEU A 779 8.03 -32.92 15.53
C LEU A 779 9.50 -32.68 15.20
N TYR A 780 9.80 -31.53 14.60
CA TYR A 780 11.18 -31.08 14.42
C TYR A 780 11.32 -29.58 14.66
N GLU A 781 12.52 -29.19 15.05
CA GLU A 781 12.92 -27.79 15.14
C GLU A 781 13.33 -27.30 13.74
N PRO A 782 12.64 -26.30 13.14
CA PRO A 782 12.89 -25.90 11.76
C PRO A 782 14.29 -25.35 11.49
N GLN A 783 14.94 -24.77 12.51
CA GLN A 783 16.27 -24.16 12.35
C GLN A 783 17.39 -25.19 12.25
N THR A 784 17.23 -26.35 12.91
CA THR A 784 18.27 -27.37 13.02
C THR A 784 17.91 -28.66 12.28
N GLY A 785 16.63 -28.85 11.95
CA GLY A 785 16.08 -30.12 11.46
C GLY A 785 16.02 -31.20 12.54
N GLN A 786 16.38 -30.89 13.79
CA GLN A 786 16.43 -31.88 14.85
C GLN A 786 15.02 -32.32 15.24
N ARG A 787 14.76 -33.62 15.12
CA ARG A 787 13.48 -34.24 15.52
C ARG A 787 13.40 -34.38 17.05
N LEU A 788 12.21 -34.18 17.60
CA LEU A 788 11.93 -34.35 19.03
C LEU A 788 11.53 -35.81 19.30
N PRO A 789 12.32 -36.58 20.07
CA PRO A 789 12.08 -38.01 20.20
C PRO A 789 10.91 -38.35 21.13
N PHE A 790 10.24 -39.45 20.83
CA PHE A 790 9.35 -40.17 21.73
C PHE A 790 10.15 -41.01 22.72
N ILE A 791 9.67 -41.10 23.96
CA ILE A 791 10.33 -41.80 25.07
C ILE A 791 9.38 -42.74 25.79
N ASP A 792 9.94 -43.78 26.41
CA ASP A 792 9.20 -44.66 27.33
C ASP A 792 9.08 -44.06 28.75
N ASP A 793 8.37 -44.77 29.64
CA ASP A 793 8.18 -44.38 31.05
C ASP A 793 9.49 -44.24 31.86
N ARG A 794 10.61 -44.76 31.34
CA ARG A 794 11.94 -44.69 31.95
C ARG A 794 12.80 -43.57 31.33
N GLY A 795 12.28 -42.86 30.33
CA GLY A 795 12.99 -41.80 29.61
C GLY A 795 13.91 -42.30 28.51
N VAL A 796 13.78 -43.56 28.08
CA VAL A 796 14.56 -44.13 26.97
C VAL A 796 13.93 -43.71 25.65
N ILE A 797 14.73 -43.19 24.72
CA ILE A 797 14.29 -42.83 23.36
C ILE A 797 13.80 -44.09 22.64
N LEU A 798 12.54 -44.04 22.18
CA LEU A 798 11.90 -45.09 21.40
C LEU A 798 12.13 -44.88 19.90
N SER A 799 11.80 -43.68 19.42
CA SER A 799 11.89 -43.27 18.01
C SER A 799 11.83 -41.75 17.93
N ASP A 800 12.18 -41.15 16.79
CA ASP A 800 12.00 -39.73 16.51
C ASP A 800 10.70 -39.39 15.74
N HIS A 801 9.92 -40.42 15.42
CA HIS A 801 8.61 -40.36 14.78
C HIS A 801 7.77 -41.58 15.15
N ILE A 802 6.50 -41.56 14.76
CA ILE A 802 5.61 -42.71 14.79
C ILE A 802 5.07 -42.99 13.39
N THR A 803 4.72 -44.26 13.13
CA THR A 803 4.09 -44.67 11.87
C THR A 803 2.73 -45.27 12.17
N VAL A 804 1.68 -44.75 11.55
CA VAL A 804 0.30 -45.25 11.71
C VAL A 804 -0.28 -45.67 10.37
N PRO A 805 -0.97 -46.82 10.27
CA PRO A 805 -1.55 -47.26 9.01
C PRO A 805 -2.76 -46.39 8.64
N LEU A 806 -2.93 -46.13 7.34
CA LEU A 806 -4.16 -45.55 6.80
C LEU A 806 -5.27 -46.63 6.76
N PRO A 807 -6.51 -46.32 7.18
CA PRO A 807 -7.58 -47.30 7.35
C PRO A 807 -8.10 -47.95 6.05
#